data_AF-A0AA38VEB3-F1
#
_entry.id   AF-A0AA38VEB3-F1
#
_cell.length_a   1.000
_cell.length_b   1.000
_cell.length_c   1.000
_cell.angle_alpha   90.00
_cell.angle_beta   90.00
_cell.angle_gamma   90.00
#
_symmetry.space_group_name_H-M   'P 1'
#
loop_
_entity.id
_entity.type
_entity.pdbx_description
1 polymer ?
#
loop_
_entity_poly.entity_id
_entity_poly.type
_entity_poly.pdbx_seq_one_letter_code
_entity_poly.pdbx_strand_id
1 'polypeptide(L)'
;MATADELGQGLGLNLDFRAPVMSSLEHHLDHGDDHEQIPATIAPSALMTSAESEVFSIHSLPASGMVEHPTVEAPPPASSSEDDSDESSKSLAELILPETSAPNEYIITLPLPANLRPVYRDILAQSAGSIESFTAALAPESLRSPDERLIQKVDEILQRLTDLCDLPAFLDDIPPMGPEGMMKYSRDTNSKFSFVYELLESLRDADRRVLILAKPGRVMELLDALLSTEAFNYRHSNELEMRQGNPEKPLEVVLASTDRDASEMPDNIDIVIAFDTSARSSGLISRYEALEEVTMILSLVITNSLEHIDLRISTARDSLERKNALLVSVNQARGVISSPEREYLEPHVIAEKFSTWIKDPTADFYWEAQSIPDEIFDAYLNSQAGARASRSVSRQLTGDPTRSTRKRLLMDDDDSGTSTPKRARIAGTEEPSADRVSEHLRHLLANHISLNGRTAEVPLERLEFLAKKMHDLEYRLKQKQSVEDTLRSELRSQVAQKESNIRTVRKFHPKYMEALRDRGTFEVDRDRARQELKTAQAQLDASNSTITNLKDEKKALEDQLGEARAALASSAIPEVAQLAKAEEQLREEEKKVQALEKKLTSQQGDMEYTRKIYQDASSSAASLGVENRELSARVAELEQRASENLLKIHQVDAEGEAAALRRLWEEERAIRQERERDLERAREELRVLKNGRRETRQTSVPRSPRLGVMSPRTSRGAAGSRGTSPASTADAITGAMPNMTFFHPQPQANGSGRWGSHLRE
;
A
#
# COMPACT_ATOMS: atom_id res chain seq x y z
N MET A 1 -37.38 60.34 -35.88
CA MET A 1 -37.37 61.77 -35.47
C MET A 1 -36.18 61.93 -34.54
N ALA A 2 -35.02 62.48 -34.90
CA ALA A 2 -34.64 63.33 -36.02
C ALA A 2 -33.24 62.91 -36.57
N THR A 3 -33.10 63.03 -37.90
CA THR A 3 -31.89 63.36 -38.72
C THR A 3 -30.58 62.61 -38.43
N ALA A 4 -30.06 61.68 -39.25
CA ALA A 4 -29.86 61.64 -40.71
C ALA A 4 -29.19 62.92 -41.26
N ASP A 5 -27.88 62.81 -41.53
CA ASP A 5 -27.18 63.28 -42.74
C ASP A 5 -25.68 63.41 -42.42
N GLU A 6 -24.81 62.56 -42.96
CA GLU A 6 -24.36 62.46 -44.36
C GLU A 6 -23.02 63.18 -44.57
N LEU A 7 -22.22 62.55 -45.43
CA LEU A 7 -21.16 63.10 -46.27
C LEU A 7 -19.76 63.29 -45.68
N GLY A 8 -18.82 62.56 -46.28
CA GLY A 8 -17.41 62.94 -46.29
C GLY A 8 -16.43 61.85 -46.71
N GLN A 9 -16.48 61.42 -47.97
CA GLN A 9 -15.38 60.72 -48.67
C GLN A 9 -14.03 61.43 -48.39
N GLY A 10 -12.94 60.74 -48.07
CA GLY A 10 -12.10 60.02 -49.03
C GLY A 10 -10.70 60.65 -49.06
N LEU A 11 -9.68 59.84 -49.37
CA LEU A 11 -8.24 60.16 -49.47
C LEU A 11 -7.55 60.25 -48.09
N GLY A 12 -6.63 59.37 -47.70
CA GLY A 12 -5.53 58.81 -48.47
C GLY A 12 -4.23 59.51 -48.04
N LEU A 13 -3.37 58.74 -47.35
CA LEU A 13 -1.92 58.91 -47.13
C LEU A 13 -1.42 59.24 -45.71
N ASN A 14 -0.55 58.30 -45.27
CA ASN A 14 0.72 58.46 -44.55
C ASN A 14 0.66 58.98 -43.11
N LEU A 15 0.93 58.08 -42.16
CA LEU A 15 2.26 57.86 -41.56
C LEU A 15 2.76 59.13 -40.86
N ASP A 16 2.67 59.17 -39.53
CA ASP A 16 3.89 58.92 -38.74
C ASP A 16 3.65 58.80 -37.22
N PHE A 17 4.55 58.02 -36.64
CA PHE A 17 4.75 57.68 -35.25
C PHE A 17 4.76 58.86 -34.27
N ARG A 18 4.05 58.73 -33.14
CA ARG A 18 4.63 58.98 -31.80
C ARG A 18 3.69 58.51 -30.67
N ALA A 19 4.17 57.59 -29.82
CA ALA A 19 3.61 57.35 -28.49
C ALA A 19 3.84 58.58 -27.59
N PRO A 20 2.97 58.84 -26.59
CA PRO A 20 3.33 58.43 -25.23
C PRO A 20 2.17 58.09 -24.28
N VAL A 21 2.36 57.02 -23.50
CA VAL A 21 2.31 56.96 -22.03
C VAL A 21 1.25 57.82 -21.28
N MET A 22 0.20 57.17 -20.77
CA MET A 22 -0.29 57.13 -19.36
C MET A 22 -1.82 57.10 -19.23
N SER A 23 -2.25 56.45 -18.13
CA SER A 23 -3.47 56.74 -17.34
C SER A 23 -4.74 55.93 -17.65
N SER A 24 -4.98 54.95 -16.78
CA SER A 24 -6.18 54.79 -15.95
C SER A 24 -7.56 55.02 -16.58
N LEU A 25 -8.39 53.98 -16.66
CA LEU A 25 -9.61 53.84 -15.84
C LEU A 25 -10.33 52.53 -16.18
N GLU A 26 -10.77 51.86 -15.12
CA GLU A 26 -12.06 51.16 -14.95
C GLU A 26 -12.91 50.92 -16.21
N HIS A 27 -13.17 49.64 -16.54
CA HIS A 27 -14.52 49.23 -16.94
C HIS A 27 -14.72 47.71 -16.82
N HIS A 28 -15.81 47.38 -16.14
CA HIS A 28 -16.72 46.24 -16.29
C HIS A 28 -16.28 45.01 -17.11
N LEU A 29 -16.16 43.91 -16.38
CA LEU A 29 -16.82 42.62 -16.58
C LEU A 29 -17.63 42.46 -17.89
N ASP A 30 -16.99 41.84 -18.88
CA ASP A 30 -17.63 40.91 -19.79
C ASP A 30 -16.68 39.70 -19.92
N HIS A 31 -17.10 38.53 -19.42
CA HIS A 31 -16.28 37.33 -19.40
C HIS A 31 -16.25 36.73 -20.82
N GLY A 32 -15.20 37.07 -21.56
CA GLY A 32 -14.79 36.37 -22.77
C GLY A 32 -14.21 34.99 -22.44
N ASP A 33 -14.61 34.02 -23.26
CA ASP A 33 -14.20 32.62 -23.29
C ASP A 33 -12.70 32.50 -23.64
N ASP A 34 -11.83 32.41 -22.63
CA ASP A 34 -10.40 32.10 -22.82
C ASP A 34 -10.21 30.58 -22.88
N HIS A 35 -10.16 30.04 -24.09
CA HIS A 35 -9.64 28.72 -24.38
C HIS A 35 -8.14 28.64 -24.03
N GLU A 36 -7.80 27.95 -22.94
CA GLU A 36 -6.44 27.45 -22.72
C GLU A 36 -6.05 26.50 -23.86
N GLN A 37 -5.12 26.95 -24.72
CA GLN A 37 -4.40 26.10 -25.66
C GLN A 37 -3.52 25.12 -24.89
N ILE A 38 -4.00 23.89 -24.75
CA ILE A 38 -3.21 22.72 -24.37
C ILE A 38 -2.14 22.51 -25.46
N PRO A 39 -0.85 22.26 -25.12
CA PRO A 39 0.18 22.06 -26.13
C PRO A 39 -0.13 20.85 -27.03
N ALA A 40 0.02 21.04 -28.34
CA ALA A 40 -0.21 20.01 -29.35
C ALA A 40 0.71 18.80 -29.12
N THR A 41 0.12 17.60 -29.11
CA THR A 41 0.84 16.33 -29.01
C THR A 41 1.60 16.07 -30.32
N ILE A 42 2.91 15.91 -30.24
CA ILE A 42 3.77 15.58 -31.38
C ILE A 42 3.48 14.14 -31.82
N ALA A 43 3.12 13.95 -33.08
CA ALA A 43 2.91 12.62 -33.65
C ALA A 43 4.24 11.84 -33.78
N PRO A 44 4.27 10.53 -33.51
CA PRO A 44 5.48 9.71 -33.59
C PRO A 44 6.09 9.62 -35.01
N SER A 45 5.36 10.01 -36.06
CA SER A 45 5.89 10.14 -37.42
C SER A 45 6.91 11.29 -37.57
N ALA A 46 6.94 12.26 -36.65
CA ALA A 46 7.91 13.36 -36.67
C ALA A 46 9.27 13.01 -36.02
N LEU A 47 9.40 11.84 -35.39
CA LEU A 47 10.63 11.38 -34.72
C LEU A 47 11.40 10.30 -35.51
N MET A 48 10.89 9.85 -36.66
CA MET A 48 11.48 8.73 -37.42
C MET A 48 12.12 9.11 -38.76
N THR A 49 12.20 10.41 -39.11
CA THR A 49 12.84 10.86 -40.36
C THR A 49 13.98 11.83 -40.09
N SER A 50 15.04 11.36 -39.43
CA SER A 50 16.37 12.03 -39.40
C SER A 50 17.44 11.00 -39.02
N ALA A 51 17.69 10.04 -39.90
CA ALA A 51 18.88 9.19 -39.82
C ALA A 51 19.25 8.69 -41.23
N GLU A 52 19.66 9.62 -42.10
CA GLU A 52 20.50 9.28 -43.25
C GLU A 52 21.81 10.06 -43.17
N SER A 53 22.86 9.27 -42.90
CA SER A 53 24.28 9.42 -43.18
C SER A 53 24.78 10.73 -43.83
N GLU A 54 25.64 11.47 -43.11
CA GLU A 54 26.75 12.19 -43.74
C GLU A 54 28.09 11.79 -43.11
N VAL A 55 28.95 11.30 -44.00
CA VAL A 55 30.34 10.92 -43.81
C VAL A 55 31.19 12.19 -43.87
N PHE A 56 31.98 12.51 -42.83
CA PHE A 56 33.19 13.32 -43.04
C PHE A 56 34.35 12.95 -42.09
N SER A 57 35.38 12.44 -42.77
CA SER A 57 36.83 12.49 -42.58
C SER A 57 37.45 13.07 -41.30
N ILE A 58 38.35 12.22 -40.81
CA ILE A 58 39.47 12.45 -39.89
C ILE A 58 40.32 13.65 -40.34
N HIS A 59 40.43 14.67 -39.49
CA HIS A 59 41.57 15.59 -39.50
C HIS A 59 42.12 15.79 -38.08
N SER A 60 43.44 15.59 -38.03
CA SER A 60 44.42 15.72 -36.96
C SER A 60 44.41 17.04 -36.20
N LEU A 61 44.88 17.01 -34.94
CA LEU A 61 45.91 17.88 -34.30
C LEU A 61 45.81 17.74 -32.75
N PRO A 62 46.81 18.16 -31.94
CA PRO A 62 48.22 17.82 -31.95
C PRO A 62 48.70 17.25 -30.59
N ALA A 63 49.90 16.65 -30.60
CA ALA A 63 50.62 16.27 -29.39
C ALA A 63 51.24 17.49 -28.68
N SER A 64 51.20 17.48 -27.35
CA SER A 64 52.32 17.75 -26.42
C SER A 64 51.89 18.54 -25.18
N GLY A 65 52.27 18.03 -24.00
CA GLY A 65 52.14 18.74 -22.72
C GLY A 65 52.12 17.81 -21.52
N MET A 66 53.29 17.33 -21.09
CA MET A 66 53.49 16.63 -19.82
C MET A 66 53.19 17.56 -18.64
N VAL A 67 52.32 17.14 -17.71
CA VAL A 67 52.35 17.56 -16.29
C VAL A 67 51.90 16.38 -15.42
N GLU A 68 52.63 16.20 -14.33
CA GLU A 68 52.63 15.08 -13.38
C GLU A 68 51.30 14.91 -12.61
N HIS A 69 50.85 13.67 -12.44
CA HIS A 69 49.80 13.29 -11.49
C HIS A 69 50.43 12.75 -10.19
N PRO A 70 50.02 13.23 -9.00
CA PRO A 70 50.42 12.61 -7.75
C PRO A 70 49.68 11.28 -7.55
N THR A 71 50.44 10.28 -7.10
CA THR A 71 49.97 8.98 -6.60
C THR A 71 48.96 9.15 -5.46
N VAL A 72 47.74 8.62 -5.65
CA VAL A 72 46.78 8.36 -4.57
C VAL A 72 46.93 6.90 -4.16
N GLU A 73 47.35 6.70 -2.93
CA GLU A 73 47.47 5.42 -2.24
C GLU A 73 46.07 4.87 -1.93
N ALA A 74 45.80 3.62 -2.32
CA ALA A 74 44.54 2.95 -2.01
C ALA A 74 44.48 2.58 -0.51
N PRO A 75 43.33 2.71 0.16
CA PRO A 75 43.20 2.31 1.56
C PRO A 75 43.24 0.77 1.68
N PRO A 76 43.75 0.22 2.80
CA PRO A 76 43.81 -1.22 3.01
C PRO A 76 42.42 -1.80 3.29
N PRO A 77 42.19 -3.11 3.03
CA PRO A 77 40.90 -3.76 3.24
C PRO A 77 40.55 -3.79 4.72
N ALA A 78 39.34 -3.35 5.05
CA ALA A 78 38.78 -3.40 6.40
C ALA A 78 38.67 -4.86 6.87
N SER A 79 39.26 -5.13 8.04
CA SER A 79 39.01 -6.33 8.82
C SER A 79 37.57 -6.34 9.32
N SER A 80 36.85 -7.43 9.05
CA SER A 80 35.52 -7.71 9.60
C SER A 80 35.58 -7.87 11.12
N SER A 81 35.11 -6.86 11.85
CA SER A 81 34.71 -6.97 13.25
C SER A 81 33.20 -7.19 13.30
N GLU A 82 32.78 -8.43 13.55
CA GLU A 82 31.37 -8.84 13.62
C GLU A 82 30.66 -8.41 14.93
N ASP A 83 31.37 -7.79 15.89
CA ASP A 83 30.81 -7.48 17.23
C ASP A 83 30.12 -6.10 17.38
N ASP A 84 30.25 -5.16 16.43
CA ASP A 84 29.67 -3.79 16.56
C ASP A 84 28.32 -3.60 15.84
N SER A 85 27.85 -4.61 15.08
CA SER A 85 26.63 -4.49 14.27
C SER A 85 25.32 -4.62 15.08
N ASP A 86 25.35 -5.38 16.18
CA ASP A 86 24.16 -5.66 17.01
C ASP A 86 23.76 -4.51 17.94
N GLU A 87 24.71 -3.69 18.42
CA GLU A 87 24.43 -2.52 19.27
C GLU A 87 23.88 -1.33 18.44
N SER A 88 24.45 -1.09 17.25
CA SER A 88 23.99 -0.03 16.34
C SER A 88 22.56 -0.28 15.85
N SER A 89 22.24 -1.53 15.51
CA SER A 89 20.90 -1.93 15.04
C SER A 89 19.83 -1.77 16.13
N LYS A 90 20.13 -2.10 17.39
CA LYS A 90 19.22 -1.86 18.53
C LYS A 90 18.97 -0.37 18.79
N SER A 91 19.99 0.48 18.63
CA SER A 91 19.85 1.93 18.76
C SER A 91 19.13 2.61 17.58
N LEU A 92 19.05 1.95 16.42
CA LEU A 92 18.26 2.40 15.26
C LEU A 92 16.80 1.94 15.38
N ALA A 93 16.54 0.76 15.93
CA ALA A 93 15.19 0.29 16.23
C ALA A 93 14.48 1.18 17.27
N GLU A 94 15.21 1.78 18.23
CA GLU A 94 14.64 2.74 19.19
C GLU A 94 14.10 4.04 18.54
N LEU A 95 14.45 4.29 17.27
CA LEU A 95 13.96 5.47 16.53
C LEU A 95 12.51 5.30 16.05
N ILE A 96 12.10 4.05 15.89
CA ILE A 96 10.76 3.65 15.46
C ILE A 96 10.09 2.97 16.64
N LEU A 97 9.10 3.62 17.24
CA LEU A 97 8.32 3.08 18.32
C LEU A 97 7.52 1.86 17.85
N PRO A 98 7.35 0.81 18.67
CA PRO A 98 6.35 -0.20 18.42
C PRO A 98 4.94 0.40 18.50
N GLU A 99 3.98 -0.17 17.77
CA GLU A 99 2.55 0.13 17.93
C GLU A 99 2.08 -0.36 19.30
N THR A 100 2.21 0.50 20.31
CA THR A 100 1.71 0.25 21.66
C THR A 100 0.65 1.28 22.00
N SER A 101 -0.57 0.83 22.25
CA SER A 101 -1.66 1.64 22.82
C SER A 101 -1.86 1.28 24.28
N ALA A 102 -2.55 2.15 25.03
CA ALA A 102 -3.12 1.79 26.32
C ALA A 102 -4.07 0.58 26.17
N PRO A 103 -4.27 -0.25 27.20
CA PRO A 103 -5.08 -1.47 27.09
C PRO A 103 -6.56 -1.20 26.76
N ASN A 104 -7.05 0.01 27.02
CA ASN A 104 -8.39 0.46 26.64
C ASN A 104 -8.41 1.38 25.40
N GLU A 105 -7.27 1.58 24.75
CA GLU A 105 -7.14 2.38 23.53
C GLU A 105 -6.98 1.46 22.31
N TYR A 106 -7.79 1.71 21.29
CA TYR A 106 -7.77 1.03 20.01
C TYR A 106 -7.43 2.02 18.91
N ILE A 107 -6.29 1.78 18.24
CA ILE A 107 -5.91 2.53 17.05
C ILE A 107 -6.75 2.01 15.88
N ILE A 108 -7.62 2.88 15.35
CA ILE A 108 -8.54 2.56 14.26
C ILE A 108 -7.94 3.02 12.95
N THR A 109 -7.35 2.07 12.21
CA THR A 109 -6.75 2.31 10.91
C THR A 109 -7.80 2.30 9.80
N LEU A 110 -7.95 3.43 9.12
CA LEU A 110 -8.93 3.67 8.05
C LEU A 110 -8.23 3.86 6.70
N PRO A 111 -8.83 3.46 5.57
CA PRO A 111 -8.24 3.65 4.25
C PRO A 111 -8.24 5.12 3.83
N LEU A 112 -7.19 5.59 3.15
CA LEU A 112 -7.22 6.92 2.52
C LEU A 112 -8.22 6.91 1.34
N PRO A 113 -9.23 7.80 1.34
CA PRO A 113 -10.21 7.90 0.26
C PRO A 113 -9.57 8.06 -1.13
N ALA A 114 -10.12 7.37 -2.13
CA ALA A 114 -9.54 7.32 -3.47
C ALA A 114 -9.43 8.68 -4.16
N ASN A 115 -10.37 9.60 -3.88
CA ASN A 115 -10.38 10.99 -4.33
C ASN A 115 -9.23 11.82 -3.72
N LEU A 116 -8.76 11.49 -2.52
CA LEU A 116 -7.69 12.22 -1.82
C LEU A 116 -6.28 11.72 -2.17
N ARG A 117 -6.13 10.44 -2.53
CA ARG A 117 -4.84 9.85 -2.95
C ARG A 117 -4.07 10.67 -4.01
N PRO A 118 -4.69 11.11 -5.14
CA PRO A 118 -3.96 11.90 -6.14
C PRO A 118 -3.54 13.26 -5.58
N VAL A 119 -4.39 13.93 -4.79
CA VAL A 119 -4.07 15.24 -4.17
C VAL A 119 -2.90 15.09 -3.19
N TYR A 120 -2.93 14.07 -2.35
CA TYR A 120 -1.86 13.75 -1.40
C TYR A 120 -0.53 13.54 -2.12
N ARG A 121 -0.56 12.73 -3.19
CA ARG A 121 0.61 12.44 -4.04
C ARG A 121 1.16 13.70 -4.71
N ASP A 122 0.29 14.57 -5.19
CA ASP A 122 0.68 15.76 -5.95
C ASP A 122 1.33 16.80 -5.01
N ILE A 123 0.89 16.91 -3.76
CA ILE A 123 1.58 17.72 -2.73
C ILE A 123 2.99 17.21 -2.50
N LEU A 124 3.18 15.89 -2.31
CA LEU A 124 4.51 15.30 -2.14
C LEU A 124 5.40 15.53 -3.37
N ALA A 125 4.84 15.40 -4.57
CA ALA A 125 5.59 15.63 -5.82
C ALA A 125 6.02 17.09 -5.99
N GLN A 126 5.13 18.05 -5.67
CA GLN A 126 5.42 19.48 -5.76
C GLN A 126 6.39 19.95 -4.67
N SER A 127 6.40 19.28 -3.51
CA SER A 127 7.26 19.61 -2.38
C SER A 127 8.61 18.88 -2.39
N ALA A 128 8.87 17.97 -3.34
CA ALA A 128 10.07 17.15 -3.40
C ALA A 128 11.38 17.95 -3.23
N GLY A 129 11.54 19.07 -3.96
CA GLY A 129 12.74 19.90 -3.82
C GLY A 129 12.88 20.59 -2.45
N SER A 130 11.77 20.90 -1.79
CA SER A 130 11.77 21.43 -0.42
C SER A 130 12.09 20.36 0.61
N ILE A 131 11.63 19.12 0.40
CA ILE A 131 11.98 17.96 1.22
C ILE A 131 13.48 17.67 1.09
N GLU A 132 14.00 17.57 -0.13
CA GLU A 132 15.41 17.30 -0.40
C GLU A 132 16.33 18.37 0.21
N SER A 133 15.99 19.65 0.04
CA SER A 133 16.77 20.75 0.62
C SER A 133 16.74 20.76 2.15
N PHE A 134 15.60 20.42 2.77
CA PHE A 134 15.49 20.34 4.23
C PHE A 134 16.28 19.15 4.79
N THR A 135 16.16 17.98 4.15
CA THR A 135 16.92 16.78 4.53
C THR A 135 18.43 16.99 4.35
N ALA A 136 18.86 17.65 3.27
CA ALA A 136 20.26 17.99 3.04
C ALA A 136 20.82 18.97 4.08
N ALA A 137 20.02 19.94 4.52
CA ALA A 137 20.44 20.88 5.56
C ALA A 137 20.67 20.20 6.92
N LEU A 138 19.94 19.11 7.21
CA LEU A 138 20.06 18.32 8.43
C LEU A 138 21.06 17.15 8.31
N ALA A 139 21.72 17.00 7.16
CA ALA A 139 22.74 16.00 6.97
C ALA A 139 23.94 16.27 7.92
N PRO A 140 24.61 15.23 8.43
CA PRO A 140 25.74 15.36 9.37
C PRO A 140 26.92 16.16 8.80
N GLU A 141 27.06 16.20 7.47
CA GLU A 141 28.09 16.95 6.75
C GLU A 141 27.73 18.43 6.53
N SER A 142 26.47 18.80 6.79
CA SER A 142 26.01 20.17 6.66
C SER A 142 26.46 21.02 7.85
N LEU A 143 27.16 22.12 7.56
CA LEU A 143 27.53 23.15 8.54
C LEU A 143 26.42 24.22 8.70
N ARG A 144 25.28 24.05 8.03
CA ARG A 144 24.19 25.04 7.99
C ARG A 144 22.92 24.43 8.55
N SER A 145 22.28 25.11 9.50
CA SER A 145 20.90 24.83 9.88
C SER A 145 19.95 25.20 8.73
N PRO A 146 18.80 24.52 8.59
CA PRO A 146 17.79 24.92 7.62
C PRO A 146 17.32 26.36 7.86
N ASP A 147 17.11 27.10 6.78
CA ASP A 147 16.60 28.48 6.82
C ASP A 147 15.17 28.52 7.38
N GLU A 148 14.83 29.57 8.13
CA GLU A 148 13.49 29.76 8.73
C GLU A 148 12.35 29.64 7.72
N ARG A 149 12.56 30.18 6.50
CA ARG A 149 11.58 30.08 5.40
C ARG A 149 11.35 28.64 4.94
N LEU A 150 12.39 27.82 4.98
CA LEU A 150 12.31 26.41 4.61
C LEU A 150 11.60 25.62 5.72
N ILE A 151 11.86 25.94 6.98
CA ILE A 151 11.15 25.35 8.13
C ILE A 151 9.65 25.65 8.04
N GLN A 152 9.27 26.92 7.80
CA GLN A 152 7.86 27.31 7.62
C GLN A 152 7.20 26.57 6.46
N LYS A 153 7.90 26.46 5.33
CA LYS A 153 7.38 25.70 4.18
C LYS A 153 7.20 24.21 4.49
N VAL A 154 8.09 23.61 5.28
CA VAL A 154 7.95 22.22 5.74
C VAL A 154 6.76 22.08 6.67
N ASP A 155 6.55 23.03 7.58
CA ASP A 155 5.40 23.03 8.49
C ASP A 155 4.08 23.16 7.71
N GLU A 156 4.02 24.01 6.69
CA GLU A 156 2.90 24.12 5.77
C GLU A 156 2.63 22.79 5.03
N ILE A 157 3.67 22.09 4.56
CA ILE A 157 3.53 20.79 3.90
C ILE A 157 2.95 19.75 4.86
N LEU A 158 3.53 19.61 6.05
CA LEU A 158 3.09 18.64 7.06
C LEU A 158 1.65 18.93 7.51
N GLN A 159 1.31 20.20 7.72
CA GLN A 159 -0.03 20.61 8.08
C GLN A 159 -1.02 20.26 6.96
N ARG A 160 -0.70 20.57 5.69
CA ARG A 160 -1.58 20.28 4.55
C ARG A 160 -1.80 18.78 4.36
N LEU A 161 -0.78 17.95 4.56
CA LEU A 161 -0.90 16.49 4.50
C LEU A 161 -1.78 15.95 5.65
N THR A 162 -1.68 16.54 6.84
CA THR A 162 -2.53 16.20 7.99
C THR A 162 -3.98 16.61 7.73
N ASP A 163 -4.21 17.83 7.24
CA ASP A 163 -5.54 18.35 6.95
C ASP A 163 -6.28 17.53 5.89
N LEU A 164 -5.58 17.00 4.88
CA LEU A 164 -6.17 16.07 3.91
C LEU A 164 -6.67 14.77 4.54
N CYS A 165 -6.11 14.34 5.67
CA CYS A 165 -6.58 13.13 6.36
C CYS A 165 -7.85 13.42 7.18
N ASP A 166 -7.96 14.64 7.72
CA ASP A 166 -9.06 15.04 8.61
C ASP A 166 -10.24 15.69 7.89
N LEU A 167 -10.03 16.28 6.71
CA LEU A 167 -11.05 17.03 5.97
C LEU A 167 -11.49 16.32 4.69
N PRO A 168 -12.74 16.53 4.26
CA PRO A 168 -13.21 16.18 2.92
C PRO A 168 -12.36 16.80 1.81
N ALA A 169 -12.26 16.11 0.67
CA ALA A 169 -11.59 16.68 -0.51
C ALA A 169 -12.27 17.98 -0.96
N PHE A 170 -11.57 18.85 -1.69
CA PHE A 170 -12.16 19.99 -2.41
C PHE A 170 -13.13 20.89 -1.61
N LEU A 171 -13.03 20.91 -0.27
CA LEU A 171 -14.01 21.58 0.59
C LEU A 171 -14.12 23.08 0.31
N ASP A 172 -13.01 23.69 -0.10
CA ASP A 172 -12.91 25.11 -0.43
C ASP A 172 -13.40 25.44 -1.86
N ASP A 173 -13.42 24.44 -2.76
CA ASP A 173 -13.80 24.61 -4.17
C ASP A 173 -15.30 24.42 -4.41
N ILE A 174 -16.03 23.92 -3.41
CA ILE A 174 -17.45 23.58 -3.54
C ILE A 174 -18.30 24.77 -3.07
N PRO A 175 -19.42 25.08 -3.77
CA PRO A 175 -20.33 26.12 -3.33
C PRO A 175 -20.80 25.89 -1.88
N PRO A 176 -21.07 26.97 -1.12
CA PRO A 176 -21.60 26.85 0.23
C PRO A 176 -22.89 26.03 0.20
N MET A 177 -22.91 24.97 1.00
CA MET A 177 -24.00 24.00 1.08
C MET A 177 -24.64 24.05 2.48
N GLY A 178 -25.92 23.68 2.56
CA GLY A 178 -26.61 23.55 3.84
C GLY A 178 -26.06 22.40 4.70
N PRO A 179 -26.46 22.30 5.98
CA PRO A 179 -25.93 21.29 6.91
C PRO A 179 -26.12 19.85 6.42
N GLU A 180 -27.25 19.54 5.78
CA GLU A 180 -27.50 18.21 5.20
C GLU A 180 -26.53 17.90 4.04
N GLY A 181 -26.25 18.88 3.19
CA GLY A 181 -25.26 18.76 2.12
C GLY A 181 -23.86 18.56 2.69
N MET A 182 -23.48 19.35 3.71
CA MET A 182 -22.19 19.24 4.39
C MET A 182 -21.99 17.86 5.01
N MET A 183 -23.03 17.34 5.67
CA MET A 183 -23.02 15.99 6.25
C MET A 183 -22.78 14.93 5.19
N LYS A 184 -23.62 14.88 4.13
CA LYS A 184 -23.50 13.86 3.07
C LYS A 184 -22.15 13.94 2.39
N TYR A 185 -21.71 15.15 2.07
CA TYR A 185 -20.41 15.37 1.46
C TYR A 185 -19.26 14.85 2.34
N SER A 186 -19.28 15.18 3.63
CA SER A 186 -18.22 14.78 4.55
C SER A 186 -18.17 13.27 4.74
N ARG A 187 -19.34 12.65 4.96
CA ARG A 187 -19.48 11.21 5.14
C ARG A 187 -19.02 10.43 3.90
N ASP A 188 -19.41 10.89 2.71
CA ASP A 188 -19.18 10.12 1.48
C ASP A 188 -17.77 10.33 0.90
N THR A 189 -17.01 11.33 1.37
CA THR A 189 -15.69 11.68 0.81
C THR A 189 -14.52 11.59 1.78
N ASN A 190 -14.76 11.41 3.08
CA ASN A 190 -13.72 11.23 4.09
C ASN A 190 -14.00 10.02 5.00
N SER A 191 -13.02 9.14 5.14
CA SER A 191 -13.15 7.87 5.87
C SER A 191 -13.41 8.04 7.37
N LYS A 192 -12.87 9.08 8.01
CA LYS A 192 -13.08 9.34 9.45
C LYS A 192 -14.52 9.74 9.72
N PHE A 193 -15.08 10.64 8.91
CA PHE A 193 -16.50 11.03 8.99
C PHE A 193 -17.43 9.85 8.69
N SER A 194 -17.10 9.03 7.67
CA SER A 194 -17.82 7.79 7.38
C SER A 194 -17.84 6.85 8.59
N PHE A 195 -16.67 6.57 9.18
CA PHE A 195 -16.58 5.71 10.37
C PHE A 195 -17.42 6.23 11.54
N VAL A 196 -17.28 7.52 11.87
CA VAL A 196 -18.03 8.15 12.98
C VAL A 196 -19.53 8.04 12.75
N TYR A 197 -20.00 8.35 11.54
CA TYR A 197 -21.42 8.23 11.20
C TYR A 197 -21.94 6.81 11.39
N GLU A 198 -21.28 5.82 10.77
CA GLU A 198 -21.71 4.42 10.79
C GLU A 198 -21.68 3.84 12.21
N LEU A 199 -20.69 4.23 13.02
CA LEU A 199 -20.58 3.81 14.41
C LEU A 199 -21.74 4.36 15.25
N LEU A 200 -21.99 5.68 15.16
CA LEU A 200 -23.07 6.32 15.90
C LEU A 200 -24.44 5.83 15.43
N GLU A 201 -24.62 5.59 14.13
CA GLU A 201 -25.86 5.05 13.59
C GLU A 201 -26.15 3.65 14.13
N SER A 202 -25.15 2.77 14.14
CA SER A 202 -25.32 1.45 14.73
C SER A 202 -25.61 1.55 16.23
N LEU A 203 -24.95 2.47 16.96
CA LEU A 203 -25.14 2.63 18.40
C LEU A 203 -26.38 3.45 18.81
N ARG A 204 -27.21 3.88 17.86
CA ARG A 204 -28.34 4.78 18.09
C ARG A 204 -29.33 4.33 19.17
N ASP A 205 -29.52 3.01 19.30
CA ASP A 205 -30.41 2.38 20.29
C ASP A 205 -29.68 1.91 21.57
N ALA A 206 -28.36 2.12 21.66
CA ALA A 206 -27.56 1.73 22.82
C ALA A 206 -27.50 2.87 23.84
N ASP A 207 -27.73 2.54 25.12
CA ASP A 207 -27.56 3.48 26.24
C ASP A 207 -26.08 3.67 26.54
N ARG A 208 -25.47 4.58 25.77
CA ARG A 208 -24.04 4.87 25.77
C ARG A 208 -23.81 6.35 25.65
N ARG A 209 -22.68 6.81 26.19
CA ARG A 209 -22.24 8.19 26.08
C ARG A 209 -20.89 8.27 25.37
N VAL A 210 -20.90 8.94 24.21
CA VAL A 210 -19.75 9.07 23.31
C VAL A 210 -19.20 10.49 23.38
N LEU A 211 -17.91 10.64 23.66
CA LEU A 211 -17.18 11.90 23.54
C LEU A 211 -16.39 11.91 22.23
N ILE A 212 -16.54 12.95 21.41
CA ILE A 212 -15.73 13.15 20.21
C ILE A 212 -14.79 14.34 20.45
N LEU A 213 -13.48 14.07 20.38
CA LEU A 213 -12.42 15.07 20.49
C LEU A 213 -11.87 15.39 19.11
N ALA A 214 -11.95 16.66 18.71
CA ALA A 214 -11.46 17.12 17.41
C ALA A 214 -10.87 18.54 17.47
N LYS A 215 -10.02 18.88 16.48
CA LYS A 215 -9.42 20.21 16.36
C LYS A 215 -10.49 21.28 16.13
N PRO A 216 -10.33 22.49 16.73
CA PRO A 216 -11.26 23.59 16.50
C PRO A 216 -11.29 24.00 15.02
N GLY A 217 -12.39 24.64 14.62
CA GLY A 217 -12.60 25.14 13.27
C GLY A 217 -13.37 24.17 12.39
N ARG A 218 -12.89 23.93 11.16
CA ARG A 218 -13.69 23.31 10.10
C ARG A 218 -14.11 21.86 10.40
N VAL A 219 -13.26 21.07 11.05
CA VAL A 219 -13.61 19.70 11.45
C VAL A 219 -14.80 19.70 12.42
N MET A 220 -14.77 20.57 13.43
CA MET A 220 -15.87 20.72 14.39
C MET A 220 -17.17 21.17 13.70
N GLU A 221 -17.11 22.08 12.73
CA GLU A 221 -18.28 22.49 11.94
C GLU A 221 -18.90 21.33 11.15
N LEU A 222 -18.07 20.48 10.54
CA LEU A 222 -18.53 19.32 9.79
C LEU A 222 -19.10 18.23 10.71
N LEU A 223 -18.50 18.03 11.89
CA LEU A 223 -19.04 17.13 12.92
C LEU A 223 -20.37 17.64 13.47
N ASP A 224 -20.51 18.95 13.72
CA ASP A 224 -21.76 19.57 14.15
C ASP A 224 -22.85 19.44 13.07
N ALA A 225 -22.51 19.62 11.79
CA ALA A 225 -23.42 19.38 10.67
C ALA A 225 -23.84 17.90 10.55
N LEU A 226 -22.91 16.97 10.79
CA LEU A 226 -23.17 15.53 10.78
C LEU A 226 -24.16 15.14 11.88
N LEU A 227 -23.94 15.61 13.10
CA LEU A 227 -24.79 15.28 14.26
C LEU A 227 -26.17 15.95 14.18
N SER A 228 -26.24 17.19 13.69
CA SER A 228 -27.49 17.96 13.60
C SER A 228 -28.46 17.52 12.50
N THR A 229 -27.98 16.83 11.46
CA THR A 229 -28.86 16.44 10.34
C THR A 229 -29.65 15.16 10.65
N GLU A 230 -29.11 14.30 11.49
CA GLU A 230 -29.57 12.90 11.64
C GLU A 230 -30.35 12.65 12.94
N ALA A 231 -30.72 13.73 13.63
CA ALA A 231 -31.44 13.71 14.90
C ALA A 231 -30.75 12.82 15.96
N PHE A 232 -29.42 12.91 16.03
CA PHE A 232 -28.66 12.37 17.16
C PHE A 232 -28.89 13.24 18.39
N ASN A 233 -28.93 12.61 19.56
CA ASN A 233 -28.96 13.36 20.80
C ASN A 233 -27.54 13.82 21.09
N TYR A 234 -27.23 15.10 20.82
CA TYR A 234 -25.89 15.62 21.02
C TYR A 234 -25.84 17.02 21.62
N ARG A 235 -24.67 17.37 22.18
CA ARG A 235 -24.35 18.70 22.71
C ARG A 235 -22.86 18.99 22.60
N HIS A 236 -22.49 20.27 22.66
CA HIS A 236 -21.09 20.66 22.85
C HIS A 236 -20.70 20.56 24.33
N SER A 237 -19.42 20.38 24.63
CA SER A 237 -18.94 20.26 26.02
C SER A 237 -19.25 21.48 26.88
N ASN A 238 -19.35 22.67 26.28
CA ASN A 238 -19.69 23.93 26.94
C ASN A 238 -21.21 24.13 27.15
N GLU A 239 -22.05 23.21 26.65
CA GLU A 239 -23.49 23.30 26.73
C GLU A 239 -24.04 22.28 27.72
N LEU A 240 -24.97 22.75 28.56
CA LEU A 240 -25.70 21.93 29.51
C LEU A 240 -26.96 21.29 28.89
N GLU A 241 -27.53 21.94 27.88
CA GLU A 241 -28.73 21.48 27.19
C GLU A 241 -28.37 20.71 25.91
N MET A 242 -29.17 19.70 25.59
CA MET A 242 -29.05 18.95 24.35
C MET A 242 -29.51 19.81 23.17
N ARG A 243 -28.67 19.96 22.13
CA ARG A 243 -28.98 20.77 20.95
C ARG A 243 -30.09 20.16 20.10
N GLN A 244 -30.15 18.85 20.07
CA GLN A 244 -31.20 18.06 19.45
C GLN A 244 -31.45 16.83 20.29
N GLY A 245 -32.68 16.32 20.24
CA GLY A 245 -32.88 14.93 20.57
C GLY A 245 -34.30 14.41 20.49
N ASN A 246 -34.43 13.15 20.05
CA ASN A 246 -35.59 12.35 20.38
C ASN A 246 -35.32 11.77 21.79
N PRO A 247 -36.09 12.15 22.83
CA PRO A 247 -35.89 11.61 24.19
C PRO A 247 -36.07 10.09 24.27
N GLU A 248 -36.60 9.45 23.22
CA GLU A 248 -36.70 8.00 23.11
C GLU A 248 -35.38 7.31 22.73
N LYS A 249 -34.41 8.03 22.17
CA LYS A 249 -33.10 7.46 21.80
C LYS A 249 -32.11 7.58 22.97
N PRO A 250 -31.45 6.49 23.41
CA PRO A 250 -30.62 6.52 24.61
C PRO A 250 -29.17 6.96 24.37
N LEU A 251 -28.67 6.98 23.13
CA LEU A 251 -27.29 7.40 22.82
C LEU A 251 -27.08 8.92 23.03
N GLU A 252 -26.16 9.33 23.91
CA GLU A 252 -25.73 10.73 24.07
C GLU A 252 -24.35 10.95 23.41
N VAL A 253 -24.23 11.99 22.58
CA VAL A 253 -22.96 12.39 21.96
C VAL A 253 -22.53 13.76 22.49
N VAL A 254 -21.30 13.85 23.01
CA VAL A 254 -20.67 15.09 23.44
C VAL A 254 -19.56 15.43 22.45
N LEU A 255 -19.65 16.61 21.83
CA LEU A 255 -18.63 17.14 20.93
C LEU A 255 -17.74 18.13 21.69
N ALA A 256 -16.42 17.92 21.66
CA ALA A 256 -15.46 18.74 22.41
C ALA A 256 -14.24 19.09 21.55
N SER A 257 -13.82 20.34 21.67
CA SER A 257 -12.62 20.85 21.02
C SER A 257 -11.35 20.52 21.81
N THR A 258 -10.25 20.28 21.12
CA THR A 258 -8.96 19.89 21.72
C THR A 258 -8.15 21.05 22.31
N ASP A 259 -8.60 22.29 22.11
CA ASP A 259 -8.06 23.51 22.74
C ASP A 259 -8.59 23.73 24.17
N ARG A 260 -9.45 22.83 24.65
CA ARG A 260 -10.10 22.91 25.96
C ARG A 260 -9.22 22.38 27.09
N ASP A 261 -9.50 22.86 28.29
CA ASP A 261 -8.86 22.34 29.50
C ASP A 261 -9.42 20.96 29.88
N ALA A 262 -8.56 20.09 30.38
CA ALA A 262 -8.93 18.74 30.84
C ALA A 262 -10.03 18.74 31.92
N SER A 263 -10.13 19.80 32.72
CA SER A 263 -11.18 19.96 33.74
C SER A 263 -12.57 20.25 33.17
N GLU A 264 -12.67 20.80 31.96
CA GLU A 264 -13.95 21.06 31.29
C GLU A 264 -14.51 19.80 30.61
N MET A 265 -13.74 18.73 30.57
CA MET A 265 -14.16 17.48 29.94
C MET A 265 -15.20 16.74 30.80
N PRO A 266 -16.23 16.15 30.17
CA PRO A 266 -17.30 15.46 30.88
C PRO A 266 -16.82 14.21 31.62
N ASP A 267 -17.37 13.97 32.81
CA ASP A 267 -17.30 12.67 33.48
C ASP A 267 -18.29 11.68 32.86
N ASN A 268 -18.17 10.39 33.21
CA ASN A 268 -19.08 9.31 32.79
C ASN A 268 -19.22 9.21 31.27
N ILE A 269 -18.09 8.92 30.60
CA ILE A 269 -18.01 8.65 29.18
C ILE A 269 -17.67 7.18 28.98
N ASP A 270 -18.47 6.48 28.17
CA ASP A 270 -18.23 5.08 27.84
C ASP A 270 -17.23 4.95 26.68
N ILE A 271 -17.29 5.87 25.71
CA ILE A 271 -16.49 5.82 24.48
C ILE A 271 -15.92 7.20 24.18
N VAL A 272 -14.60 7.28 23.98
CA VAL A 272 -13.90 8.47 23.51
C VAL A 272 -13.42 8.23 22.09
N ILE A 273 -13.81 9.08 21.15
CA ILE A 273 -13.32 9.08 19.79
C ILE A 273 -12.31 10.22 19.65
N ALA A 274 -11.03 9.86 19.51
CA ALA A 274 -9.97 10.79 19.15
C ALA A 274 -9.92 10.91 17.63
N PHE A 275 -10.58 11.96 17.11
CA PHE A 275 -10.85 12.10 15.68
C PHE A 275 -9.59 12.39 14.86
N ASP A 276 -8.70 13.22 15.39
CA ASP A 276 -7.50 13.68 14.69
C ASP A 276 -6.26 13.68 15.60
N THR A 277 -5.11 14.02 15.01
CA THR A 277 -3.83 14.09 15.71
C THR A 277 -3.86 15.08 16.89
N SER A 278 -4.67 16.14 16.82
CA SER A 278 -4.76 17.12 17.91
C SER A 278 -5.34 16.51 19.18
N ALA A 279 -6.29 15.58 19.05
CA ALA A 279 -6.85 14.86 20.19
C ALA A 279 -5.76 14.05 20.92
N ARG A 280 -4.90 13.36 20.17
CA ARG A 280 -3.78 12.59 20.72
C ARG A 280 -2.70 13.46 21.35
N SER A 281 -2.40 14.61 20.76
CA SER A 281 -1.35 15.51 21.28
C SER A 281 -1.83 16.45 22.40
N SER A 282 -3.14 16.62 22.60
CA SER A 282 -3.70 17.56 23.58
C SER A 282 -3.52 17.14 25.05
N GLY A 283 -3.27 15.85 25.30
CA GLY A 283 -3.24 15.28 26.65
C GLY A 283 -4.63 15.05 27.28
N LEU A 284 -5.72 15.36 26.56
CA LEU A 284 -7.10 15.17 27.05
C LEU A 284 -7.48 13.68 27.18
N ILE A 285 -6.90 12.83 26.32
CA ILE A 285 -7.15 11.38 26.30
C ILE A 285 -6.65 10.71 27.58
N SER A 286 -5.53 11.17 28.17
CA SER A 286 -4.90 10.56 29.34
C SER A 286 -5.79 10.53 30.59
N ARG A 287 -6.81 11.39 30.66
CA ARG A 287 -7.83 11.33 31.73
C ARG A 287 -8.67 10.05 31.65
N TYR A 288 -8.94 9.58 30.44
CA TYR A 288 -9.77 8.41 30.16
C TYR A 288 -8.97 7.12 30.04
N GLU A 289 -7.67 7.21 29.69
CA GLU A 289 -6.75 6.07 29.75
C GLU A 289 -6.71 5.48 31.17
N ALA A 290 -6.77 6.31 32.21
CA ALA A 290 -6.80 5.85 33.60
C ALA A 290 -8.09 5.09 33.99
N LEU A 291 -9.12 5.08 33.14
CA LEU A 291 -10.43 4.46 33.36
C LEU A 291 -10.59 3.18 32.53
N GLU A 292 -9.56 2.34 32.49
CA GLU A 292 -9.46 1.17 31.60
C GLU A 292 -10.66 0.21 31.67
N GLU A 293 -11.30 0.06 32.83
CA GLU A 293 -12.45 -0.83 33.03
C GLU A 293 -13.78 -0.25 32.52
N VAL A 294 -13.85 1.07 32.27
CA VAL A 294 -15.12 1.79 32.05
C VAL A 294 -15.15 2.49 30.69
N THR A 295 -14.03 3.03 30.23
CA THR A 295 -13.98 3.86 29.02
C THR A 295 -13.14 3.21 27.93
N MET A 296 -13.72 3.11 26.74
CA MET A 296 -13.05 2.69 25.51
C MET A 296 -12.57 3.91 24.72
N ILE A 297 -11.35 3.88 24.21
CA ILE A 297 -10.78 4.97 23.41
C ILE A 297 -10.56 4.46 21.98
N LEU A 298 -11.10 5.18 21.00
CA LEU A 298 -11.00 4.89 19.58
C LEU A 298 -10.19 6.02 18.91
N SER A 299 -8.92 5.75 18.62
CA SER A 299 -7.99 6.71 18.02
C SER A 299 -7.97 6.56 16.50
N LEU A 300 -8.58 7.49 15.77
CA LEU A 300 -8.74 7.39 14.31
C LEU A 300 -7.47 7.79 13.57
N VAL A 301 -7.06 6.96 12.60
CA VAL A 301 -5.83 7.13 11.83
C VAL A 301 -6.00 6.63 10.40
N ILE A 302 -5.61 7.42 9.40
CA ILE A 302 -5.57 7.02 8.00
C ILE A 302 -4.29 6.22 7.72
N THR A 303 -4.47 5.00 7.23
CA THR A 303 -3.40 4.05 6.85
C THR A 303 -2.34 4.67 5.94
N ASN A 304 -1.08 4.33 6.20
CA ASN A 304 0.13 4.74 5.47
C ASN A 304 0.32 6.25 5.28
N SER A 305 -0.49 7.08 5.92
CA SER A 305 -0.41 8.54 5.83
C SER A 305 0.59 9.10 6.84
N LEU A 306 0.82 10.41 6.76
CA LEU A 306 1.62 11.17 7.72
C LEU A 306 1.19 10.91 9.16
N GLU A 307 -0.10 10.90 9.48
CA GLU A 307 -0.56 10.68 10.85
C GLU A 307 -0.29 9.26 11.37
N HIS A 308 -0.27 8.27 10.48
CA HIS A 308 0.05 6.89 10.85
C HIS A 308 1.54 6.75 11.12
N ILE A 309 2.37 7.31 10.24
CA ILE A 309 3.83 7.35 10.39
C ILE A 309 4.22 8.11 11.67
N ASP A 310 3.47 9.17 12.01
CA ASP A 310 3.70 9.98 13.21
C ASP A 310 3.62 9.18 14.51
N LEU A 311 2.74 8.17 14.58
CA LEU A 311 2.63 7.27 15.73
C LEU A 311 3.89 6.43 15.96
N ARG A 312 4.63 6.15 14.90
CA ARG A 312 5.82 5.29 14.94
C ARG A 312 7.09 6.08 15.18
N ILE A 313 7.10 7.40 15.10
CA ILE A 313 8.33 8.19 15.26
C ILE A 313 8.47 8.68 16.70
N SER A 314 9.62 8.39 17.31
CA SER A 314 9.91 8.78 18.70
C SER A 314 9.76 10.29 18.93
N THR A 315 9.00 10.66 19.97
CA THR A 315 8.78 12.04 20.42
C THR A 315 9.97 12.66 21.13
N ALA A 316 10.99 11.86 21.50
CA ALA A 316 12.17 12.32 22.24
C ALA A 316 13.22 13.05 21.39
N ARG A 317 13.01 13.16 20.06
CA ARG A 317 13.95 13.82 19.15
C ARG A 317 13.75 15.33 19.08
N ASP A 318 14.80 16.02 18.64
CA ASP A 318 14.70 17.44 18.27
C ASP A 318 13.59 17.64 17.23
N SER A 319 12.84 18.73 17.35
CA SER A 319 11.66 19.03 16.52
C SER A 319 12.00 19.00 15.03
N LEU A 320 13.18 19.49 14.65
CA LEU A 320 13.65 19.47 13.25
C LEU A 320 13.98 18.07 12.75
N GLU A 321 14.63 17.25 13.59
CA GLU A 321 14.99 15.88 13.22
C GLU A 321 13.74 14.99 13.11
N ARG A 322 12.73 15.25 13.95
CA ARG A 322 11.41 14.62 13.87
C ARG A 322 10.68 15.00 12.58
N LYS A 323 10.65 16.28 12.22
CA LYS A 323 10.10 16.76 10.94
C LYS A 323 10.78 16.09 9.74
N ASN A 324 12.11 15.95 9.79
CA ASN A 324 12.86 15.26 8.75
C ASN A 324 12.48 13.76 8.64
N ALA A 325 12.33 13.09 9.78
CA ALA A 325 11.88 11.70 9.84
C ALA A 325 10.53 11.51 9.15
N LEU A 326 9.57 12.38 9.49
CA LEU A 326 8.23 12.37 8.91
C LEU A 326 8.27 12.59 7.40
N LEU A 327 9.00 13.60 6.93
CA LEU A 327 9.08 13.93 5.50
C LEU A 327 9.71 12.82 4.67
N VAL A 328 10.83 12.26 5.13
CA VAL A 328 11.52 11.19 4.41
C VAL A 328 10.63 9.94 4.36
N SER A 329 10.01 9.58 5.49
CA SER A 329 9.15 8.41 5.60
C SER A 329 7.87 8.58 4.78
N VAL A 330 7.17 9.71 4.87
CA VAL A 330 5.94 9.93 4.09
C VAL A 330 6.21 10.01 2.59
N ASN A 331 7.37 10.52 2.18
CA ASN A 331 7.78 10.51 0.77
C ASN A 331 8.04 9.08 0.28
N GLN A 332 8.62 8.21 1.11
CA GLN A 332 8.80 6.79 0.80
C GLN A 332 7.46 6.03 0.74
N ALA A 333 6.49 6.41 1.59
CA ALA A 333 5.13 5.84 1.61
C ALA A 333 4.31 6.14 0.33
N ARG A 334 4.75 7.06 -0.53
CA ARG A 334 4.03 7.48 -1.75
C ARG A 334 3.58 6.32 -2.63
N GLY A 335 4.41 5.27 -2.75
CA GLY A 335 4.08 4.07 -3.53
C GLY A 335 2.89 3.32 -2.95
N VAL A 336 2.92 3.06 -1.64
CA VAL A 336 1.89 2.34 -0.90
C VAL A 336 0.58 3.13 -0.84
N ILE A 337 0.65 4.45 -0.63
CA ILE A 337 -0.53 5.33 -0.66
C ILE A 337 -1.21 5.32 -2.03
N SER A 338 -0.42 5.25 -3.12
CA SER A 338 -0.95 5.25 -4.49
C SER A 338 -1.61 3.92 -4.87
N SER A 339 -1.20 2.82 -4.24
CA SER A 339 -1.68 1.47 -4.54
C SER A 339 -1.82 0.70 -3.22
N PRO A 340 -2.83 1.04 -2.40
CA PRO A 340 -3.06 0.34 -1.15
C PRO A 340 -3.42 -1.11 -1.44
N GLU A 341 -3.09 -1.99 -0.51
CA GLU A 341 -3.45 -3.40 -0.61
C GLU A 341 -4.98 -3.53 -0.59
N ARG A 342 -5.51 -4.54 -1.29
CA ARG A 342 -6.95 -4.72 -1.47
C ARG A 342 -7.66 -5.29 -0.24
N GLU A 343 -6.93 -5.60 0.82
CA GLU A 343 -7.45 -6.31 2.01
C GLU A 343 -7.89 -5.34 3.12
N TYR A 344 -7.76 -4.02 2.91
CA TYR A 344 -8.10 -3.03 3.92
C TYR A 344 -9.62 -2.96 4.10
N LEU A 345 -10.08 -3.02 5.35
CA LEU A 345 -11.50 -2.94 5.66
C LEU A 345 -12.02 -1.52 5.43
N GLU A 346 -13.22 -1.44 4.85
CA GLU A 346 -13.90 -0.16 4.65
C GLU A 346 -14.44 0.40 5.98
N PRO A 347 -14.61 1.74 6.12
CA PRO A 347 -15.01 2.38 7.38
C PRO A 347 -16.30 1.80 8.01
N HIS A 348 -17.32 1.49 7.21
CA HIS A 348 -18.59 0.93 7.68
C HIS A 348 -18.42 -0.49 8.28
N VAL A 349 -17.54 -1.31 7.70
CA VAL A 349 -17.25 -2.67 8.22
C VAL A 349 -16.53 -2.59 9.56
N ILE A 350 -15.62 -1.65 9.71
CA ILE A 350 -14.90 -1.42 10.96
C ILE A 350 -15.89 -0.93 12.03
N ALA A 351 -16.75 0.05 11.69
CA ALA A 351 -17.79 0.54 12.59
C ALA A 351 -18.78 -0.56 13.04
N GLU A 352 -19.15 -1.47 12.13
CA GLU A 352 -19.99 -2.63 12.47
C GLU A 352 -19.31 -3.54 13.49
N LYS A 353 -18.02 -3.86 13.31
CA LYS A 353 -17.26 -4.68 14.27
C LYS A 353 -17.21 -4.06 15.66
N PHE A 354 -16.93 -2.76 15.77
CA PHE A 354 -16.88 -2.09 17.07
C PHE A 354 -18.27 -1.96 17.69
N SER A 355 -19.28 -1.58 16.91
CA SER A 355 -20.63 -1.41 17.44
C SER A 355 -21.27 -2.72 17.92
N THR A 356 -21.02 -3.84 17.24
CA THR A 356 -21.47 -5.16 17.68
C THR A 356 -20.85 -5.55 19.01
N TRP A 357 -19.55 -5.34 19.19
CA TRP A 357 -18.87 -5.59 20.46
C TRP A 357 -19.30 -4.63 21.58
N ILE A 358 -19.50 -3.35 21.30
CA ILE A 358 -19.97 -2.36 22.29
C ILE A 358 -21.37 -2.72 22.82
N LYS A 359 -22.23 -3.27 21.95
CA LYS A 359 -23.57 -3.75 22.31
C LYS A 359 -23.52 -5.07 23.09
N ASP A 360 -22.65 -5.98 22.69
CA ASP A 360 -22.46 -7.28 23.36
C ASP A 360 -20.96 -7.56 23.64
N PRO A 361 -20.47 -7.12 24.82
CA PRO A 361 -19.07 -7.32 25.21
C PRO A 361 -18.68 -8.79 25.46
N THR A 362 -19.63 -9.73 25.39
CA THR A 362 -19.37 -11.16 25.60
C THR A 362 -18.90 -11.88 24.33
N ALA A 363 -18.99 -11.22 23.17
CA ALA A 363 -18.47 -11.73 21.92
C ALA A 363 -16.92 -11.76 21.94
N ASP A 364 -16.33 -12.82 21.37
CA ASP A 364 -14.88 -12.88 21.13
C ASP A 364 -14.49 -11.71 20.21
N PHE A 365 -13.90 -10.67 20.79
CA PHE A 365 -13.48 -9.47 20.07
C PHE A 365 -11.98 -9.47 19.88
N TYR A 366 -11.58 -9.30 18.62
CA TYR A 366 -10.19 -9.14 18.24
C TYR A 366 -10.06 -7.99 17.25
N TRP A 367 -9.18 -7.06 17.60
CA TRP A 367 -8.81 -5.94 16.75
C TRP A 367 -7.29 -5.86 16.68
N GLU A 368 -6.78 -5.78 15.45
CA GLU A 368 -5.37 -5.54 15.17
C GLU A 368 -5.32 -4.37 14.19
N ALA A 369 -4.61 -3.31 14.58
CA ALA A 369 -4.39 -2.16 13.73
C ALA A 369 -3.51 -2.56 12.54
N GLN A 370 -3.75 -1.94 11.39
CA GLN A 370 -2.91 -2.14 10.22
C GLN A 370 -1.49 -1.67 10.48
N SER A 371 -0.49 -2.55 10.33
CA SER A 371 0.92 -2.16 10.48
C SER A 371 1.43 -1.33 9.29
N ILE A 372 2.39 -0.44 9.54
CA ILE A 372 3.15 0.27 8.50
C ILE A 372 4.26 -0.65 7.95
N PRO A 373 4.41 -0.79 6.62
CA PRO A 373 5.55 -1.49 6.05
C PRO A 373 6.89 -0.89 6.50
N ASP A 374 7.79 -1.71 7.05
CA ASP A 374 9.08 -1.27 7.59
C ASP A 374 9.96 -0.54 6.54
N GLU A 375 9.82 -0.91 5.26
CA GLU A 375 10.50 -0.32 4.11
C GLU A 375 10.30 1.21 3.99
N ILE A 376 9.21 1.73 4.57
CA ILE A 376 8.90 3.17 4.58
C ILE A 376 9.94 3.94 5.41
N PHE A 377 10.53 3.32 6.42
CA PHE A 377 11.50 3.96 7.32
C PHE A 377 12.95 3.74 6.90
N ASP A 378 13.24 2.82 5.97
CA ASP A 378 14.60 2.46 5.56
C ASP A 378 15.41 3.67 5.09
N ALA A 379 14.81 4.54 4.27
CA ALA A 379 15.47 5.75 3.77
C ALA A 379 15.93 6.66 4.92
N TYR A 380 15.11 6.79 5.96
CA TYR A 380 15.45 7.57 7.15
C TYR A 380 16.51 6.87 8.01
N LEU A 381 16.33 5.59 8.31
CA LEU A 381 17.28 4.81 9.11
C LEU A 381 18.68 4.79 8.48
N ASN A 382 18.77 4.61 7.17
CA ASN A 382 20.02 4.64 6.42
C ASN A 382 20.70 6.02 6.46
N SER A 383 19.92 7.11 6.40
CA SER A 383 20.46 8.47 6.55
C SER A 383 21.08 8.71 7.94
N GLN A 384 20.52 8.07 8.97
CA GLN A 384 20.96 8.18 10.37
C GLN A 384 22.18 7.31 10.68
N ALA A 385 22.27 6.12 10.07
CA ALA A 385 23.41 5.23 10.22
C ALA A 385 24.73 5.91 9.78
N GLY A 386 24.70 6.64 8.65
CA GLY A 386 25.84 7.44 8.18
C GLY A 386 26.22 8.60 9.12
N ALA A 387 25.24 9.28 9.72
CA ALA A 387 25.46 10.38 10.65
C ALA A 387 26.10 9.94 11.98
N ARG A 388 25.75 8.75 12.48
CA ARG A 388 26.30 8.21 13.72
C ARG A 388 27.72 7.69 13.56
N ALA A 389 28.04 7.04 12.43
CA ALA A 389 29.40 6.57 12.13
C ALA A 389 30.42 7.73 12.09
N SER A 390 30.02 8.90 11.58
CA SER A 390 30.87 10.10 11.57
C SER A 390 31.04 10.75 12.95
N ARG A 391 30.02 10.68 13.82
CA ARG A 391 30.07 11.21 15.20
C ARG A 391 30.92 10.36 16.15
N SER A 392 31.01 9.04 15.96
CA SER A 392 31.90 8.17 16.75
C SER A 392 33.38 8.49 16.51
N VAL A 393 33.76 8.86 15.28
CA VAL A 393 35.15 9.24 14.95
C VAL A 393 35.54 10.58 15.58
N SER A 394 34.62 11.56 15.63
CA SER A 394 34.92 12.86 16.27
C SER A 394 35.02 12.80 17.80
N ARG A 395 34.40 11.82 18.48
CA ARG A 395 34.52 11.65 19.93
C ARG A 395 35.85 11.04 20.36
N GLN A 396 36.56 10.37 19.44
CA GLN A 396 37.90 9.85 19.65
C GLN A 396 39.00 10.92 19.53
N LEU A 397 38.69 12.09 18.95
CA LEU A 397 39.64 13.19 18.75
C LEU A 397 39.65 14.25 19.86
N THR A 398 38.74 14.17 20.84
CA THR A 398 38.62 15.16 21.93
C THR A 398 38.72 14.57 23.35
N GLY A 399 39.21 13.33 23.47
CA GLY A 399 39.49 12.68 24.76
C GLY A 399 40.96 12.77 25.18
N ASP A 400 41.20 13.43 26.30
CA ASP A 400 42.44 13.52 27.10
C ASP A 400 43.26 12.20 27.14
N PRO A 401 44.60 12.18 26.91
CA PRO A 401 45.35 10.96 26.61
C PRO A 401 45.83 10.23 27.88
N THR A 402 44.95 10.01 28.86
CA THR A 402 45.36 9.40 30.13
C THR A 402 44.41 8.33 30.67
N ARG A 403 43.97 7.39 29.83
CA ARG A 403 43.63 6.03 30.30
C ARG A 403 43.40 5.06 29.14
N SER A 404 44.44 4.30 28.78
CA SER A 404 44.26 3.01 28.13
C SER A 404 44.92 1.93 28.98
N THR A 405 44.05 1.12 29.59
CA THR A 405 44.36 -0.04 30.42
C THR A 405 44.95 -1.15 29.54
N ARG A 406 46.25 -1.40 29.73
CA ARG A 406 46.95 -2.60 29.26
C ARG A 406 46.19 -3.87 29.65
N LYS A 407 45.81 -4.68 28.67
CA LYS A 407 45.67 -6.13 28.86
C LYS A 407 46.89 -6.83 28.27
N ARG A 408 47.58 -7.56 29.15
CA ARG A 408 48.74 -8.42 28.89
C ARG A 408 48.36 -9.51 27.89
N LEU A 409 49.12 -9.65 26.81
CA LEU A 409 49.21 -10.88 26.04
C LEU A 409 50.32 -11.73 26.67
N LEU A 410 49.91 -12.87 27.22
CA LEU A 410 50.75 -13.93 27.73
C LEU A 410 51.20 -14.77 26.52
N MET A 411 52.51 -14.94 26.37
CA MET A 411 53.11 -15.92 25.48
C MET A 411 53.25 -17.24 26.23
N ASP A 412 52.73 -18.31 25.65
CA ASP A 412 53.20 -19.70 25.77
C ASP A 412 52.41 -20.51 24.74
N ASP A 413 53.07 -20.98 23.68
CA ASP A 413 53.47 -22.39 23.60
C ASP A 413 54.20 -22.68 22.27
N ASP A 414 55.31 -23.39 22.44
CA ASP A 414 56.20 -23.92 21.43
C ASP A 414 55.57 -25.09 20.63
N ASP A 415 56.25 -25.38 19.51
CA ASP A 415 56.32 -26.66 18.81
C ASP A 415 55.43 -26.86 17.56
N SER A 416 56.01 -26.57 16.39
CA SER A 416 55.70 -27.35 15.20
C SER A 416 56.96 -27.57 14.35
N GLY A 417 57.46 -28.80 14.44
CA GLY A 417 58.55 -29.33 13.64
C GLY A 417 58.31 -29.26 12.14
N THR A 418 59.39 -28.97 11.44
CA THR A 418 59.59 -29.01 10.00
C THR A 418 59.19 -30.38 9.41
N SER A 419 58.16 -30.40 8.54
CA SER A 419 57.89 -31.54 7.67
C SER A 419 58.31 -31.21 6.22
N THR A 420 59.34 -31.89 5.77
CA THR A 420 59.82 -31.86 4.37
C THR A 420 59.08 -32.97 3.58
N PRO A 421 58.61 -32.71 2.35
CA PRO A 421 57.91 -33.73 1.57
C PRO A 421 58.89 -34.75 0.95
N LYS A 422 58.51 -36.02 1.05
CA LYS A 422 59.25 -37.24 0.67
C LYS A 422 59.49 -37.36 -0.85
N ARG A 423 60.69 -37.85 -1.18
CA ARG A 423 61.15 -38.33 -2.51
C ARG A 423 60.19 -39.37 -3.12
N ALA A 424 59.80 -39.16 -4.37
CA ALA A 424 59.28 -40.19 -5.27
C ALA A 424 60.44 -40.89 -6.00
N ARG A 425 60.32 -42.22 -6.16
CA ARG A 425 61.32 -43.14 -6.70
C ARG A 425 60.92 -43.49 -8.14
N ILE A 426 61.75 -43.17 -9.14
CA ILE A 426 61.61 -43.71 -10.50
C ILE A 426 62.94 -44.34 -10.87
N ALA A 427 62.90 -45.63 -11.17
CA ALA A 427 63.95 -46.40 -11.81
C ALA A 427 63.53 -46.64 -13.26
N GLY A 428 64.46 -46.56 -14.21
CA GLY A 428 64.21 -46.84 -15.62
C GLY A 428 65.33 -46.32 -16.50
N THR A 429 66.33 -47.16 -16.70
CA THR A 429 67.51 -46.96 -17.55
C THR A 429 67.13 -47.18 -19.01
N GLU A 430 67.23 -46.16 -19.86
CA GLU A 430 67.45 -46.32 -21.31
C GLU A 430 68.35 -45.17 -21.79
N GLU A 431 69.50 -45.51 -22.36
CA GLU A 431 70.40 -44.55 -23.03
C GLU A 431 69.79 -44.07 -24.35
N PRO A 432 69.94 -42.77 -24.66
CA PRO A 432 70.09 -42.36 -26.04
C PRO A 432 71.41 -41.61 -26.25
N SER A 433 72.05 -42.00 -27.35
CA SER A 433 73.21 -41.40 -27.99
C SER A 433 73.30 -39.87 -27.81
N ALA A 434 74.34 -39.44 -27.10
CA ALA A 434 74.83 -38.07 -27.08
C ALA A 434 75.36 -37.70 -28.48
N ASP A 435 74.53 -37.06 -29.32
CA ASP A 435 74.95 -36.12 -30.36
C ASP A 435 73.74 -35.49 -31.06
N ARG A 436 73.07 -34.56 -30.36
CA ARG A 436 72.28 -33.48 -31.00
C ARG A 436 71.84 -32.46 -29.95
N VAL A 437 72.73 -31.52 -29.64
CA VAL A 437 72.29 -30.26 -29.01
C VAL A 437 71.35 -29.59 -30.01
N SER A 438 70.09 -29.39 -29.63
CA SER A 438 69.08 -28.77 -30.48
C SER A 438 69.58 -27.41 -30.98
N GLU A 439 69.41 -27.15 -32.27
CA GLU A 439 69.94 -25.95 -32.97
C GLU A 439 69.49 -24.64 -32.30
N HIS A 440 68.34 -24.66 -31.63
CA HIS A 440 67.82 -23.58 -30.78
C HIS A 440 68.65 -23.32 -29.51
N LEU A 441 69.14 -24.36 -28.83
CA LEU A 441 70.01 -24.20 -27.67
C LEU A 441 71.39 -23.68 -28.08
N ARG A 442 71.89 -24.12 -29.25
CA ARG A 442 73.10 -23.52 -29.83
C ARG A 442 72.89 -22.03 -30.11
N HIS A 443 71.77 -21.62 -30.70
CA HIS A 443 71.55 -20.21 -31.05
C HIS A 443 71.31 -19.30 -29.83
N LEU A 444 70.71 -19.79 -28.75
CA LEU A 444 70.49 -19.03 -27.51
C LEU A 444 71.73 -18.89 -26.64
N LEU A 445 72.67 -19.84 -26.76
CA LEU A 445 73.84 -19.95 -25.90
C LEU A 445 75.17 -19.75 -26.66
N ALA A 446 75.13 -19.58 -28.00
CA ALA A 446 76.27 -19.59 -28.94
C ALA A 446 77.48 -18.74 -28.51
N ASN A 447 77.26 -17.64 -27.80
CA ASN A 447 78.32 -16.69 -27.45
C ASN A 447 78.85 -16.87 -26.02
N HIS A 448 78.33 -17.85 -25.27
CA HIS A 448 78.56 -17.99 -23.82
C HIS A 448 78.76 -19.44 -23.37
N ILE A 449 79.09 -20.37 -24.27
CA ILE A 449 79.41 -21.76 -23.91
C ILE A 449 80.86 -22.07 -24.29
N SER A 450 81.63 -22.61 -23.35
CA SER A 450 82.81 -23.41 -23.66
C SER A 450 82.42 -24.88 -23.71
N LEU A 451 82.63 -25.53 -24.86
CA LEU A 451 82.43 -26.98 -25.01
C LEU A 451 83.74 -27.71 -24.72
N ASN A 452 83.78 -28.41 -23.58
CA ASN A 452 84.87 -29.30 -23.21
C ASN A 452 84.40 -30.76 -23.37
N GLY A 453 84.55 -31.31 -24.58
CA GLY A 453 84.13 -32.69 -24.88
C GLY A 453 82.61 -32.90 -24.73
N ARG A 454 82.20 -33.81 -23.84
CA ARG A 454 80.78 -34.14 -23.55
C ARG A 454 80.08 -33.15 -22.61
N THR A 455 80.78 -32.15 -22.10
CA THR A 455 80.29 -31.21 -21.09
C THR A 455 80.33 -29.77 -21.62
N ALA A 456 79.21 -29.06 -21.46
CA ALA A 456 79.07 -27.66 -21.82
C ALA A 456 79.12 -26.81 -20.53
N GLU A 457 80.06 -25.87 -20.47
CA GLU A 457 80.19 -24.93 -19.36
C GLU A 457 79.47 -23.63 -19.74
N VAL A 458 78.45 -23.24 -18.95
CA VAL A 458 77.69 -22.00 -19.12
C VAL A 458 77.97 -21.10 -17.91
N PRO A 459 78.33 -19.82 -18.10
CA PRO A 459 78.49 -18.86 -17.01
C PRO A 459 77.22 -18.78 -16.15
N LEU A 460 77.39 -18.92 -14.83
CA LEU A 460 76.30 -18.89 -13.86
C LEU A 460 75.44 -17.62 -13.99
N GLU A 461 76.09 -16.49 -14.23
CA GLU A 461 75.47 -15.17 -14.44
C GLU A 461 74.44 -15.18 -15.58
N ARG A 462 74.68 -15.98 -16.64
CA ARG A 462 73.76 -16.09 -17.77
C ARG A 462 72.57 -16.97 -17.46
N LEU A 463 72.77 -18.06 -16.71
CA LEU A 463 71.70 -18.91 -16.20
C LEU A 463 70.81 -18.13 -15.23
N GLU A 464 71.39 -17.34 -14.33
CA GLU A 464 70.65 -16.46 -13.43
C GLU A 464 69.87 -15.37 -14.17
N PHE A 465 70.45 -14.76 -15.20
CA PHE A 465 69.75 -13.79 -16.05
C PHE A 465 68.56 -14.42 -16.79
N LEU A 466 68.74 -15.63 -17.35
CA LEU A 466 67.67 -16.35 -18.02
C LEU A 466 66.56 -16.78 -17.05
N ALA A 467 66.92 -17.23 -15.84
CA ALA A 467 65.97 -17.58 -14.79
C ALA A 467 65.14 -16.36 -14.35
N LYS A 468 65.79 -15.20 -14.13
CA LYS A 468 65.11 -13.93 -13.84
C LYS A 468 64.14 -13.54 -14.97
N LYS A 469 64.60 -13.63 -16.22
CA LYS A 469 63.76 -13.32 -17.39
C LYS A 469 62.58 -14.29 -17.55
N MET A 470 62.77 -15.58 -17.26
CA MET A 470 61.69 -16.56 -17.25
C MET A 470 60.66 -16.23 -16.17
N HIS A 471 61.11 -15.89 -14.96
CA HIS A 471 60.22 -15.49 -13.87
C HIS A 471 59.42 -14.22 -14.20
N ASP A 472 60.07 -13.20 -14.77
CA ASP A 472 59.41 -11.97 -15.21
C ASP A 472 58.36 -12.25 -16.30
N LEU A 473 58.65 -13.15 -17.24
CA LEU A 473 57.71 -13.52 -18.29
C LEU A 473 56.53 -14.34 -17.74
N GLU A 474 56.77 -15.27 -16.82
CA GLU A 474 55.73 -16.02 -16.13
C GLU A 474 54.82 -15.09 -15.31
N TYR A 475 55.40 -14.11 -14.61
CA TYR A 475 54.66 -13.10 -13.86
C TYR A 475 53.77 -12.26 -14.80
N ARG A 476 54.32 -11.76 -15.91
CA ARG A 476 53.55 -11.01 -16.91
C ARG A 476 52.46 -11.85 -17.57
N LEU A 477 52.70 -13.13 -17.79
CA LEU A 477 51.71 -14.05 -18.36
C LEU A 477 50.54 -14.25 -17.38
N LYS A 478 50.83 -14.49 -16.10
CA LYS A 478 49.80 -14.56 -15.05
C LYS A 478 48.99 -13.28 -14.93
N GLN A 479 49.64 -12.11 -14.99
CA GLN A 479 48.96 -10.82 -14.97
C GLN A 479 48.05 -10.62 -16.19
N LYS A 480 48.48 -11.06 -17.38
CA LYS A 480 47.63 -11.00 -18.58
C LYS A 480 46.44 -11.96 -18.47
N GLN A 481 46.64 -13.17 -17.96
CA GLN A 481 45.57 -14.14 -17.74
C GLN A 481 44.52 -13.61 -16.75
N SER A 482 44.95 -12.99 -15.64
CA SER A 482 44.00 -12.42 -14.68
C SER A 482 43.17 -11.30 -15.30
N VAL A 483 43.78 -10.42 -16.11
CA VAL A 483 43.06 -9.35 -16.83
C VAL A 483 42.11 -9.91 -17.88
N GLU A 484 42.51 -10.96 -18.60
CA GLU A 484 41.65 -11.61 -19.59
C GLU A 484 40.45 -12.28 -18.91
N ASP A 485 40.63 -12.91 -17.76
CA ASP A 485 39.55 -13.54 -17.00
C ASP A 485 38.58 -12.51 -16.41
N THR A 486 39.07 -11.35 -15.92
CA THR A 486 38.20 -10.25 -15.47
C THR A 486 37.38 -9.69 -16.64
N LEU A 487 38.01 -9.42 -17.79
CA LEU A 487 37.31 -8.94 -18.99
C LEU A 487 36.26 -9.93 -19.49
N ARG A 488 36.57 -11.23 -19.48
CA ARG A 488 35.60 -12.28 -19.84
C ARG A 488 34.43 -12.34 -18.86
N SER A 489 34.68 -12.11 -17.58
CA SER A 489 33.63 -12.05 -16.55
C SER A 489 32.70 -10.85 -16.78
N GLU A 490 33.28 -9.67 -16.99
CA GLU A 490 32.54 -8.44 -17.29
C GLU A 490 31.72 -8.56 -18.57
N LEU A 491 32.31 -9.12 -19.64
CA LEU A 491 31.61 -9.33 -20.90
C LEU A 491 30.41 -10.29 -20.73
N ARG A 492 30.57 -11.38 -19.97
CA ARG A 492 29.46 -12.30 -19.67
C ARG A 492 28.36 -11.60 -18.87
N SER A 493 28.72 -10.79 -17.88
CA SER A 493 27.78 -10.01 -17.08
C SER A 493 26.99 -9.03 -17.96
N GLN A 494 27.66 -8.27 -18.82
CA GLN A 494 27.01 -7.32 -19.74
C GLN A 494 26.10 -8.01 -20.76
N VAL A 495 26.51 -9.17 -21.29
CA VAL A 495 25.65 -9.96 -22.19
C VAL A 495 24.39 -10.44 -21.46
N ALA A 496 24.52 -10.95 -20.24
CA ALA A 496 23.38 -11.37 -19.43
C ALA A 496 22.44 -10.18 -19.11
N GLN A 497 23.00 -9.02 -18.77
CA GLN A 497 22.22 -7.80 -18.53
C GLN A 497 21.47 -7.34 -19.79
N LYS A 498 22.14 -7.35 -20.96
CA LYS A 498 21.51 -7.02 -22.24
C LYS A 498 20.36 -7.97 -22.58
N GLU A 499 20.56 -9.27 -22.40
CA GLU A 499 19.49 -10.26 -22.61
C GLU A 499 18.31 -10.07 -21.66
N SER A 500 18.59 -9.77 -20.38
CA SER A 500 17.55 -9.45 -19.40
C SER A 500 16.73 -8.24 -19.85
N ASN A 501 17.39 -7.16 -20.26
CA ASN A 501 16.73 -5.96 -20.77
C ASN A 501 15.86 -6.27 -22.01
N ILE A 502 16.36 -7.08 -22.94
CA ILE A 502 15.59 -7.50 -24.12
C ILE A 502 14.33 -8.29 -23.72
N ARG A 503 14.44 -9.20 -22.74
CA ARG A 503 13.28 -9.97 -22.23
C ARG A 503 12.25 -9.05 -21.59
N THR A 504 12.71 -8.10 -20.78
CA THR A 504 11.85 -7.08 -20.14
C THR A 504 11.12 -6.25 -21.18
N VAL A 505 11.84 -5.69 -22.16
CA VAL A 505 11.22 -4.91 -23.25
C VAL A 505 10.20 -5.74 -24.02
N ARG A 506 10.51 -7.00 -24.37
CA ARG A 506 9.57 -7.90 -25.06
C ARG A 506 8.31 -8.19 -24.24
N LYS A 507 8.43 -8.29 -22.92
CA LYS A 507 7.29 -8.52 -22.02
C LYS A 507 6.37 -7.30 -21.93
N PHE A 508 6.93 -6.10 -21.94
CA PHE A 508 6.16 -4.86 -21.77
C PHE A 508 5.63 -4.26 -23.08
N HIS A 509 6.32 -4.48 -24.20
CA HIS A 509 5.92 -3.95 -25.51
C HIS A 509 4.44 -4.23 -25.90
N PRO A 510 3.90 -5.46 -25.79
CA PRO A 510 2.51 -5.70 -26.17
C PRO A 510 1.52 -4.93 -25.29
N LYS A 511 1.77 -4.85 -23.97
CA LYS A 511 0.93 -4.09 -23.03
C LYS A 511 0.93 -2.60 -23.33
N TYR A 512 2.09 -2.06 -23.69
CA TYR A 512 2.20 -0.67 -24.10
C TYR A 512 1.43 -0.39 -25.41
N MET A 513 1.51 -1.30 -26.38
CA MET A 513 0.78 -1.17 -27.65
C MET A 513 -0.74 -1.32 -27.47
N GLU A 514 -1.19 -2.15 -26.52
CA GLU A 514 -2.59 -2.28 -26.13
C GLU A 514 -3.09 -0.99 -25.47
N ALA A 515 -2.36 -0.45 -24.49
CA ALA A 515 -2.71 0.81 -23.84
C ALA A 515 -2.80 1.99 -24.82
N LEU A 516 -1.94 2.02 -25.85
CA LEU A 516 -2.01 3.03 -26.92
C LEU A 516 -3.28 2.87 -27.77
N ARG A 517 -3.70 1.64 -28.07
CA ARG A 517 -4.95 1.40 -28.81
C ARG A 517 -6.16 1.80 -27.99
N ASP A 518 -6.18 1.40 -26.72
CA ASP A 518 -7.28 1.71 -25.79
C ASP A 518 -7.45 3.22 -25.62
N ARG A 519 -6.33 3.94 -25.52
CA ARG A 519 -6.33 5.40 -25.52
C ARG A 519 -6.94 5.96 -26.81
N GLY A 520 -6.53 5.43 -27.97
CA GLY A 520 -7.08 5.86 -29.26
C GLY A 520 -8.59 5.63 -29.37
N THR A 521 -9.08 4.48 -28.91
CA THR A 521 -10.53 4.21 -28.88
C THR A 521 -11.27 5.14 -27.92
N PHE A 522 -10.70 5.39 -26.74
CA PHE A 522 -11.30 6.31 -25.77
C PHE A 522 -11.37 7.75 -26.29
N GLU A 523 -10.33 8.23 -26.99
CA GLU A 523 -10.33 9.57 -27.59
C GLU A 523 -11.44 9.70 -28.64
N VAL A 524 -11.64 8.69 -29.49
CA VAL A 524 -12.71 8.66 -30.50
C VAL A 524 -14.10 8.64 -29.84
N ASP A 525 -14.30 7.81 -28.82
CA ASP A 525 -15.59 7.70 -28.14
C ASP A 525 -15.91 8.98 -27.34
N ARG A 526 -14.91 9.59 -26.69
CA ARG A 526 -15.04 10.88 -26.03
C ARG A 526 -15.46 11.97 -27.01
N ASP A 527 -14.83 12.02 -28.19
CA ASP A 527 -15.13 13.05 -29.18
C ASP A 527 -16.51 12.83 -29.81
N ARG A 528 -16.94 11.58 -30.01
CA ARG A 528 -18.33 11.24 -30.39
C ARG A 528 -19.33 11.70 -29.33
N ALA A 529 -19.11 11.35 -28.07
CA ALA A 529 -20.00 11.75 -26.98
C ALA A 529 -20.10 13.27 -26.83
N ARG A 530 -18.99 13.99 -27.04
CA ARG A 530 -19.00 15.47 -27.06
C ARG A 530 -19.81 16.05 -28.21
N GLN A 531 -19.76 15.43 -29.39
CA GLN A 531 -20.59 15.85 -30.52
C GLN A 531 -22.07 15.60 -30.24
N GLU A 532 -22.41 14.41 -29.72
CA GLU A 532 -23.79 14.07 -29.34
C GLU A 532 -24.34 15.04 -28.29
N LEU A 533 -23.55 15.35 -27.25
CA LEU A 533 -23.92 16.32 -26.23
C LEU A 533 -24.19 17.71 -26.82
N LYS A 534 -23.32 18.20 -27.73
CA LYS A 534 -23.54 19.48 -28.41
C LYS A 534 -24.83 19.48 -29.24
N THR A 535 -25.12 18.38 -29.95
CA THR A 535 -26.36 18.28 -30.74
C THR A 535 -27.60 18.23 -29.85
N ALA A 536 -27.55 17.52 -28.73
CA ALA A 536 -28.65 17.44 -27.78
C ALA A 536 -28.91 18.79 -27.09
N GLN A 537 -27.84 19.51 -26.71
CA GLN A 537 -27.95 20.87 -26.16
C GLN A 537 -28.59 21.82 -27.17
N ALA A 538 -28.12 21.82 -28.43
CA ALA A 538 -28.72 22.67 -29.47
C ALA A 538 -30.21 22.37 -29.69
N GLN A 539 -30.63 21.10 -29.61
CA GLN A 539 -32.04 20.72 -29.70
C GLN A 539 -32.85 21.18 -28.48
N LEU A 540 -32.27 21.08 -27.28
CA LEU A 540 -32.91 21.53 -26.05
C LEU A 540 -33.10 23.05 -26.03
N ASP A 541 -32.09 23.80 -26.47
CA ASP A 541 -32.15 25.25 -26.61
C ASP A 541 -33.19 25.68 -27.67
N ALA A 542 -33.22 24.98 -28.81
CA ALA A 542 -34.24 25.20 -29.84
C ALA A 542 -35.66 24.94 -29.28
N SER A 543 -35.86 23.81 -28.60
CA SER A 543 -37.15 23.50 -27.97
C SER A 543 -37.54 24.54 -26.92
N ASN A 544 -36.61 24.96 -26.07
CA ASN A 544 -36.86 25.99 -25.05
C ASN A 544 -37.26 27.33 -25.69
N SER A 545 -36.60 27.74 -26.77
CA SER A 545 -36.97 28.95 -27.51
C SER A 545 -38.37 28.88 -28.12
N THR A 546 -38.79 27.71 -28.61
CA THR A 546 -40.17 27.53 -29.10
C THR A 546 -41.19 27.58 -27.97
N ILE A 547 -40.85 27.00 -26.80
CA ILE A 547 -41.71 27.04 -25.62
C ILE A 547 -41.87 28.47 -25.10
N THR A 548 -40.80 29.29 -25.09
CA THR A 548 -40.90 30.69 -24.68
C THR A 548 -41.77 31.49 -25.65
N ASN A 549 -41.56 31.33 -26.96
CA ASN A 549 -42.37 32.00 -27.98
C ASN A 549 -43.86 31.64 -27.86
N LEU A 550 -44.17 30.35 -27.70
CA LEU A 550 -45.54 29.90 -27.52
C LEU A 550 -46.17 30.40 -26.21
N LYS A 551 -45.39 30.55 -25.14
CA LYS A 551 -45.86 31.15 -23.88
C LYS A 551 -46.20 32.64 -24.07
N ASP A 552 -45.37 33.38 -24.79
CA ASP A 552 -45.58 34.80 -25.06
C ASP A 552 -46.79 35.02 -25.98
N GLU A 553 -46.93 34.23 -27.04
CA GLU A 553 -48.12 34.25 -27.91
C GLU A 553 -49.39 33.90 -27.14
N LYS A 554 -49.34 32.86 -26.29
CA LYS A 554 -50.47 32.48 -25.45
C LYS A 554 -50.88 33.63 -24.52
N LYS A 555 -49.91 34.30 -23.88
CA LYS A 555 -50.18 35.44 -23.01
C LYS A 555 -50.80 36.61 -23.77
N ALA A 556 -50.28 36.95 -24.95
CA ALA A 556 -50.83 38.01 -25.79
C ALA A 556 -52.28 37.71 -26.22
N LEU A 557 -52.58 36.46 -26.59
CA LEU A 557 -53.94 36.04 -26.91
C LEU A 557 -54.87 36.04 -25.69
N GLU A 558 -54.37 35.67 -24.51
CA GLU A 558 -55.12 35.75 -23.25
C GLU A 558 -55.47 37.20 -22.90
N ASP A 559 -54.54 38.13 -23.07
CA ASP A 559 -54.76 39.57 -22.85
C ASP A 559 -55.78 40.14 -23.85
N GLN A 560 -55.68 39.82 -25.14
CA GLN A 560 -56.66 40.22 -26.16
C GLN A 560 -58.06 39.66 -25.88
N LEU A 561 -58.15 38.40 -25.44
CA LEU A 561 -59.42 37.80 -25.02
C LEU A 561 -59.98 38.47 -23.76
N GLY A 562 -59.12 38.91 -22.84
CA GLY A 562 -59.51 39.68 -21.66
C GLY A 562 -60.11 41.04 -22.03
N GLU A 563 -59.44 41.78 -22.92
CA GLU A 563 -59.87 43.09 -23.40
C GLU A 563 -61.21 43.01 -24.16
N ALA A 564 -61.35 42.06 -25.08
CA ALA A 564 -62.59 41.83 -25.82
C ALA A 564 -63.77 41.48 -24.88
N ARG A 565 -63.52 40.71 -23.81
CA ARG A 565 -64.54 40.37 -22.81
C ARG A 565 -64.91 41.57 -21.95
N ALA A 566 -63.95 42.40 -21.54
CA ALA A 566 -64.24 43.61 -20.79
C ALA A 566 -65.09 44.60 -21.61
N ALA A 567 -64.83 44.71 -22.91
CA ALA A 567 -65.66 45.48 -23.83
C ALA A 567 -67.11 44.93 -23.97
N LEU A 568 -67.29 43.60 -24.02
CA LEU A 568 -68.62 42.98 -24.06
C LEU A 568 -69.39 43.14 -22.74
N ALA A 569 -68.72 43.05 -21.59
CA ALA A 569 -69.33 43.21 -20.27
C ALA A 569 -69.80 44.65 -19.98
N SER A 570 -69.18 45.65 -20.64
CA SER A 570 -69.49 47.08 -20.50
C SER A 570 -70.43 47.61 -21.59
N SER A 571 -70.96 46.74 -22.46
CA SER A 571 -71.90 47.10 -23.53
C SER A 571 -73.20 47.70 -22.96
N ALA A 572 -73.70 48.75 -23.61
CA ALA A 572 -74.92 49.45 -23.22
C ALA A 572 -76.22 48.63 -23.43
N ILE A 573 -76.13 47.44 -24.03
CA ILE A 573 -77.26 46.55 -24.29
C ILE A 573 -77.38 45.53 -23.13
N PRO A 574 -78.45 45.56 -22.32
CA PRO A 574 -78.56 44.76 -21.10
C PRO A 574 -78.57 43.23 -21.34
N GLU A 575 -79.09 42.76 -22.47
CA GLU A 575 -79.05 41.33 -22.85
C GLU A 575 -77.62 40.85 -23.12
N VAL A 576 -76.77 41.68 -23.74
CA VAL A 576 -75.36 41.34 -24.05
C VAL A 576 -74.53 41.28 -22.77
N ALA A 577 -74.78 42.19 -21.83
CA ALA A 577 -74.11 42.17 -20.52
C ALA A 577 -74.54 40.99 -19.64
N GLN A 578 -75.80 40.51 -19.74
CA GLN A 578 -76.25 39.30 -19.05
C GLN A 578 -75.66 38.03 -19.66
N LEU A 579 -75.56 37.95 -21.00
CA LEU A 579 -74.92 36.86 -21.70
C LEU A 579 -73.42 36.75 -21.34
N ALA A 580 -72.71 37.89 -21.26
CA ALA A 580 -71.31 37.94 -20.84
C ALA A 580 -71.10 37.40 -19.41
N LYS A 581 -72.02 37.69 -18.47
CA LYS A 581 -71.99 37.14 -17.10
C LYS A 581 -72.25 35.63 -17.08
N ALA A 582 -73.16 35.13 -17.91
CA ALA A 582 -73.41 33.70 -18.03
C ALA A 582 -72.21 32.96 -18.65
N GLU A 583 -71.53 33.55 -19.63
CA GLU A 583 -70.28 33.01 -20.20
C GLU A 583 -69.12 33.02 -19.20
N GLU A 584 -69.05 33.99 -18.30
CA GLU A 584 -68.07 34.02 -17.22
C GLU A 584 -68.29 32.88 -16.21
N GLN A 585 -69.55 32.65 -15.81
CA GLN A 585 -69.92 31.51 -14.96
C GLN A 585 -69.63 30.17 -15.64
N LEU A 586 -69.95 30.04 -16.94
CA LEU A 586 -69.62 28.84 -17.72
C LEU A 586 -68.10 28.59 -17.72
N ARG A 587 -67.29 29.64 -17.87
CA ARG A 587 -65.82 29.53 -17.80
C ARG A 587 -65.31 29.17 -16.41
N GLU A 588 -65.90 29.70 -15.35
CA GLU A 588 -65.52 29.30 -13.99
C GLU A 588 -65.79 27.81 -13.77
N GLU A 589 -66.93 27.31 -14.24
CA GLU A 589 -67.24 25.88 -14.19
C GLU A 589 -66.32 25.06 -15.11
N GLU A 590 -66.01 25.51 -16.34
CA GLU A 590 -65.04 24.85 -17.22
C GLU A 590 -63.63 24.79 -16.60
N LYS A 591 -63.19 25.86 -15.92
CA LYS A 591 -61.91 25.87 -15.18
C LYS A 591 -61.92 24.85 -14.05
N LYS A 592 -63.04 24.72 -13.32
CA LYS A 592 -63.20 23.69 -12.28
C LYS A 592 -63.16 22.29 -12.89
N VAL A 593 -63.84 22.07 -14.02
CA VAL A 593 -63.81 20.80 -14.75
C VAL A 593 -62.39 20.46 -15.20
N GLN A 594 -61.66 21.38 -15.82
CA GLN A 594 -60.26 21.17 -16.22
C GLN A 594 -59.34 20.90 -15.02
N ALA A 595 -59.55 21.56 -13.89
CA ALA A 595 -58.79 21.30 -12.66
C ALA A 595 -59.07 19.88 -12.13
N LEU A 596 -60.32 19.44 -12.18
CA LEU A 596 -60.72 18.08 -11.81
C LEU A 596 -60.17 17.03 -12.80
N GLU A 597 -60.18 17.30 -14.10
CA GLU A 597 -59.58 16.42 -15.11
C GLU A 597 -58.08 16.29 -14.93
N LYS A 598 -57.36 17.38 -14.68
CA LYS A 598 -55.92 17.34 -14.35
C LYS A 598 -55.64 16.53 -13.08
N LYS A 599 -56.51 16.63 -12.08
CA LYS A 599 -56.41 15.82 -10.88
C LYS A 599 -56.66 14.35 -11.17
N LEU A 600 -57.63 14.04 -12.04
CA LEU A 600 -57.93 12.68 -12.48
C LEU A 600 -56.76 12.07 -13.26
N THR A 601 -56.16 12.80 -14.20
CA THR A 601 -55.00 12.30 -14.97
C THR A 601 -53.76 12.13 -14.10
N SER A 602 -53.51 13.05 -13.15
CA SER A 602 -52.47 12.87 -12.13
C SER A 602 -52.69 11.61 -11.32
N GLN A 603 -53.93 11.38 -10.85
CA GLN A 603 -54.28 10.19 -10.09
C GLN A 603 -54.13 8.92 -10.94
N GLN A 604 -54.52 8.94 -12.21
CA GLN A 604 -54.30 7.82 -13.14
C GLN A 604 -52.80 7.55 -13.33
N GLY A 605 -51.98 8.59 -13.49
CA GLY A 605 -50.53 8.47 -13.58
C GLY A 605 -49.90 7.85 -12.32
N ASP A 606 -50.34 8.25 -11.13
CA ASP A 606 -49.90 7.62 -9.87
C ASP A 606 -50.33 6.14 -9.78
N MET A 607 -51.53 5.80 -10.26
CA MET A 607 -52.00 4.41 -10.31
C MET A 607 -51.21 3.56 -11.31
N GLU A 608 -50.83 4.11 -12.46
CA GLU A 608 -49.97 3.43 -13.43
C GLU A 608 -48.53 3.27 -12.92
N TYR A 609 -47.99 4.31 -12.28
CA TYR A 609 -46.67 4.28 -11.66
C TYR A 609 -46.58 3.21 -10.57
N THR A 610 -47.56 3.17 -9.66
CA THR A 610 -47.62 2.13 -8.63
C THR A 610 -47.75 0.75 -9.25
N ARG A 611 -48.60 0.56 -10.26
CA ARG A 611 -48.71 -0.71 -10.99
C ARG A 611 -47.39 -1.15 -11.60
N LYS A 612 -46.65 -0.21 -12.22
CA LYS A 612 -45.34 -0.47 -12.81
C LYS A 612 -44.32 -0.87 -11.74
N ILE A 613 -44.24 -0.15 -10.62
CA ILE A 613 -43.36 -0.52 -9.51
C ILE A 613 -43.68 -1.94 -9.01
N TYR A 614 -44.96 -2.27 -8.82
CA TYR A 614 -45.33 -3.61 -8.39
C TYR A 614 -44.93 -4.68 -9.41
N GLN A 615 -45.07 -4.40 -10.71
CA GLN A 615 -44.65 -5.31 -11.77
C GLN A 615 -43.13 -5.47 -11.84
N ASP A 616 -42.38 -4.38 -11.70
CA ASP A 616 -40.91 -4.36 -11.70
C ASP A 616 -40.35 -5.04 -10.44
N ALA A 617 -40.93 -4.78 -9.27
CA ALA A 617 -40.58 -5.47 -8.03
C ALA A 617 -40.90 -6.96 -8.10
N SER A 618 -42.04 -7.34 -8.70
CA SER A 618 -42.39 -8.76 -8.89
C SER A 618 -41.47 -9.46 -9.88
N SER A 619 -41.06 -8.81 -10.97
CA SER A 619 -40.14 -9.39 -11.94
C SER A 619 -38.73 -9.50 -11.36
N SER A 620 -38.27 -8.50 -10.62
CA SER A 620 -37.00 -8.52 -9.88
C SER A 620 -36.97 -9.61 -8.80
N ALA A 621 -38.04 -9.76 -8.01
CA ALA A 621 -38.14 -10.84 -7.03
C ALA A 621 -38.10 -12.23 -7.70
N ALA A 622 -38.71 -12.36 -8.89
CA ALA A 622 -38.66 -13.60 -9.65
C ALA A 622 -37.23 -13.88 -10.19
N SER A 623 -36.52 -12.88 -10.70
CA SER A 623 -35.14 -13.05 -11.17
C SER A 623 -34.17 -13.38 -10.03
N LEU A 624 -34.27 -12.68 -8.89
CA LEU A 624 -33.49 -12.99 -7.69
C LEU A 624 -33.79 -14.40 -7.18
N GLY A 625 -35.05 -14.84 -7.25
CA GLY A 625 -35.43 -16.21 -6.92
C GLY A 625 -34.82 -17.27 -7.85
N VAL A 626 -34.58 -16.94 -9.13
CA VAL A 626 -33.87 -17.83 -10.07
C VAL A 626 -32.38 -17.84 -9.74
N GLU A 627 -31.76 -16.68 -9.57
CA GLU A 627 -30.33 -16.57 -9.24
C GLU A 627 -30.00 -17.30 -7.93
N ASN A 628 -30.84 -17.15 -6.90
CA ASN A 628 -30.61 -17.82 -5.63
C ASN A 628 -30.69 -19.36 -5.75
N ARG A 629 -31.57 -19.87 -6.63
CA ARG A 629 -31.60 -21.32 -6.96
C ARG A 629 -30.37 -21.75 -7.73
N GLU A 630 -29.89 -20.96 -8.67
CA GLU A 630 -28.66 -21.25 -9.43
C GLU A 630 -27.43 -21.24 -8.53
N LEU A 631 -27.29 -20.25 -7.64
CA LEU A 631 -26.22 -20.16 -6.66
C LEU A 631 -26.28 -21.34 -5.69
N SER A 632 -27.46 -21.68 -5.18
CA SER A 632 -27.65 -22.86 -4.32
C SER A 632 -27.24 -24.16 -5.03
N ALA A 633 -27.57 -24.31 -6.32
CA ALA A 633 -27.15 -25.46 -7.11
C ALA A 633 -25.62 -25.51 -7.32
N ARG A 634 -24.97 -24.36 -7.57
CA ARG A 634 -23.51 -24.27 -7.69
C ARG A 634 -22.80 -24.59 -6.38
N VAL A 635 -23.34 -24.12 -5.24
CA VAL A 635 -22.79 -24.45 -3.91
C VAL A 635 -22.84 -25.96 -3.69
N ALA A 636 -23.99 -26.61 -3.96
CA ALA A 636 -24.11 -28.06 -3.85
C ALA A 636 -23.12 -28.82 -4.75
N GLU A 637 -22.91 -28.36 -5.99
CA GLU A 637 -21.93 -28.95 -6.92
C GLU A 637 -20.49 -28.77 -6.42
N LEU A 638 -20.15 -27.60 -5.88
CA LEU A 638 -18.83 -27.31 -5.32
C LEU A 638 -18.56 -28.13 -4.05
N GLU A 639 -19.55 -28.27 -3.17
CA GLU A 639 -19.46 -29.14 -1.99
C GLU A 639 -19.23 -30.60 -2.38
N GLN A 640 -19.96 -31.09 -3.40
CA GLN A 640 -19.72 -32.43 -3.94
C GLN A 640 -18.29 -32.57 -4.46
N ARG A 641 -17.81 -31.63 -5.29
CA ARG A 641 -16.43 -31.65 -5.81
C ARG A 641 -15.38 -31.56 -4.71
N ALA A 642 -15.61 -30.76 -3.68
CA ALA A 642 -14.73 -30.65 -2.53
C ALA A 642 -14.64 -31.99 -1.78
N SER A 643 -15.77 -32.66 -1.56
CA SER A 643 -15.79 -33.99 -0.94
C SER A 643 -15.05 -35.05 -1.78
N GLU A 644 -15.23 -35.04 -3.11
CA GLU A 644 -14.52 -35.94 -4.01
C GLU A 644 -13.01 -35.68 -4.04
N ASN A 645 -12.59 -34.41 -3.99
CA ASN A 645 -11.18 -34.04 -3.93
C ASN A 645 -10.55 -34.43 -2.59
N LEU A 646 -11.26 -34.26 -1.48
CA LEU A 646 -10.82 -34.70 -0.16
C LEU A 646 -10.58 -36.21 -0.14
N LEU A 647 -11.49 -37.00 -0.73
CA LEU A 647 -11.29 -38.45 -0.87
C LEU A 647 -10.05 -38.80 -1.72
N LYS A 648 -9.81 -38.08 -2.82
CA LYS A 648 -8.62 -38.28 -3.65
C LYS A 648 -7.32 -37.94 -2.90
N ILE A 649 -7.31 -36.86 -2.12
CA ILE A 649 -6.14 -36.48 -1.30
C ILE A 649 -5.82 -37.59 -0.32
N HIS A 650 -6.81 -38.07 0.44
CA HIS A 650 -6.61 -39.17 1.37
C HIS A 650 -6.13 -40.46 0.69
N GLN A 651 -6.60 -40.73 -0.54
CA GLN A 651 -6.10 -41.86 -1.32
C GLN A 651 -4.63 -41.69 -1.69
N VAL A 652 -4.24 -40.51 -2.20
CA VAL A 652 -2.85 -40.22 -2.58
C VAL A 652 -1.93 -40.26 -1.37
N ASP A 653 -2.36 -39.73 -0.23
CA ASP A 653 -1.59 -39.77 1.02
C ASP A 653 -1.38 -41.21 1.50
N ALA A 654 -2.45 -42.03 1.50
CA ALA A 654 -2.35 -43.44 1.86
C ALA A 654 -1.42 -44.24 0.91
N GLU A 655 -1.48 -43.96 -0.40
CA GLU A 655 -0.57 -44.55 -1.39
C GLU A 655 0.87 -44.10 -1.18
N GLY A 656 1.08 -42.82 -0.83
CA GLY A 656 2.38 -42.25 -0.49
C GLY A 656 3.00 -42.88 0.77
N GLU A 657 2.22 -43.01 1.84
CA GLU A 657 2.62 -43.69 3.08
C GLU A 657 2.98 -45.17 2.82
N ALA A 658 2.17 -45.88 2.04
CA ALA A 658 2.45 -47.26 1.66
C ALA A 658 3.75 -47.38 0.84
N ALA A 659 4.01 -46.44 -0.06
CA ALA A 659 5.25 -46.40 -0.83
C ALA A 659 6.47 -46.11 0.05
N ALA A 660 6.36 -45.18 1.01
CA ALA A 660 7.42 -44.89 1.97
C ALA A 660 7.74 -46.09 2.86
N LEU A 661 6.72 -46.77 3.40
CA LEU A 661 6.90 -48.01 4.17
C LEU A 661 7.54 -49.13 3.36
N ARG A 662 7.19 -49.27 2.07
CA ARG A 662 7.84 -50.23 1.17
C ARG A 662 9.32 -49.92 0.98
N ARG A 663 9.69 -48.66 0.77
CA ARG A 663 11.11 -48.25 0.66
C ARG A 663 11.90 -48.59 1.92
N LEU A 664 11.38 -48.24 3.09
CA LEU A 664 12.01 -48.58 4.37
C LEU A 664 12.18 -50.10 4.54
N TRP A 665 11.19 -50.88 4.12
CA TRP A 665 11.27 -52.34 4.16
C TRP A 665 12.36 -52.89 3.23
N GLU A 666 12.48 -52.33 2.02
CA GLU A 666 13.52 -52.70 1.06
C GLU A 666 14.93 -52.33 1.56
N GLU A 667 15.09 -51.14 2.16
CA GLU A 667 16.34 -50.69 2.79
C GLU A 667 16.74 -51.60 3.95
N GLU A 668 15.82 -51.90 4.89
CA GLU A 668 16.06 -52.82 6.00
C GLU A 668 16.41 -54.23 5.51
N ARG A 669 15.78 -54.67 4.41
CA ARG A 669 16.10 -55.95 3.79
C ARG A 669 17.52 -55.94 3.19
N ALA A 670 17.93 -54.86 2.53
CA ALA A 670 19.28 -54.70 2.00
C ALA A 670 20.34 -54.69 3.11
N ILE A 671 20.11 -53.93 4.19
CA ILE A 671 20.97 -53.89 5.37
C ILE A 671 21.09 -55.29 5.99
N ARG A 672 19.99 -56.04 6.11
CA ARG A 672 20.02 -57.41 6.63
C ARG A 672 20.86 -58.33 5.76
N GLN A 673 20.74 -58.24 4.43
CA GLN A 673 21.57 -59.02 3.52
C GLN A 673 23.06 -58.66 3.60
N GLU A 674 23.39 -57.38 3.74
CA GLU A 674 24.78 -56.94 3.92
C GLU A 674 25.37 -57.49 5.22
N ARG A 675 24.63 -57.40 6.34
CA ARG A 675 25.02 -57.99 7.62
C ARG A 675 25.20 -59.50 7.55
N GLU A 676 24.35 -60.21 6.79
CA GLU A 676 24.52 -61.64 6.56
C GLU A 676 25.81 -61.95 5.79
N ARG A 677 26.14 -61.19 4.74
CA ARG A 677 27.41 -61.33 4.00
C ARG A 677 28.62 -61.05 4.88
N ASP A 678 28.56 -60.03 5.74
CA ASP A 678 29.64 -59.71 6.67
C ASP A 678 29.82 -60.81 7.71
N LEU A 679 28.72 -61.39 8.23
CA LEU A 679 28.77 -62.57 9.11
C LEU A 679 29.37 -63.79 8.41
N GLU A 680 29.08 -64.00 7.12
CA GLU A 680 29.70 -65.06 6.33
C GLU A 680 31.21 -64.84 6.16
N ARG A 681 31.65 -63.62 5.83
CA ARG A 681 33.07 -63.29 5.77
C ARG A 681 33.77 -63.52 7.10
N ALA A 682 33.20 -63.04 8.21
CA ALA A 682 33.75 -63.24 9.54
C ALA A 682 33.81 -64.73 9.93
N ARG A 683 32.80 -65.53 9.54
CA ARG A 683 32.82 -67.00 9.73
C ARG A 683 33.92 -67.67 8.92
N GLU A 684 34.13 -67.24 7.67
CA GLU A 684 35.19 -67.77 6.83
C GLU A 684 36.58 -67.37 7.35
N GLU A 685 36.77 -66.13 7.81
CA GLU A 685 37.99 -65.69 8.48
C GLU A 685 38.28 -66.52 9.74
N LEU A 686 37.27 -66.77 10.57
CA LEU A 686 37.40 -67.66 11.73
C LEU A 686 37.71 -69.10 11.32
N ARG A 687 37.16 -69.60 10.20
CA ARG A 687 37.47 -70.91 9.65
C ARG A 687 38.92 -70.97 9.16
N VAL A 688 39.40 -69.95 8.46
CA VAL A 688 40.80 -69.81 8.02
C VAL A 688 41.74 -69.73 9.22
N LEU A 689 41.43 -68.92 10.24
CA LEU A 689 42.22 -68.84 11.48
C LEU A 689 42.24 -70.16 12.26
N LYS A 690 41.13 -70.90 12.27
CA LYS A 690 41.04 -72.24 12.88
C LYS A 690 41.79 -73.30 12.07
N ASN A 691 41.81 -73.20 10.74
CA ASN A 691 42.55 -74.14 9.86
C ASN A 691 44.05 -73.80 9.73
N GLY A 692 44.43 -72.53 9.92
CA GLY A 692 45.82 -72.04 9.91
C GLY A 692 46.58 -72.26 11.21
N ARG A 693 45.88 -72.60 12.31
CA ARG A 693 46.51 -73.08 13.54
C ARG A 693 46.60 -74.60 13.53
N ARG A 694 47.80 -75.11 13.26
CA ARG A 694 48.22 -76.42 13.76
C ARG A 694 47.93 -76.52 15.25
N GLU A 695 47.42 -77.68 15.62
CA GLU A 695 47.16 -78.15 16.97
C GLU A 695 48.21 -77.68 18.00
N THR A 696 47.75 -77.00 19.04
CA THR A 696 48.27 -77.23 20.38
C THR A 696 47.08 -77.39 21.32
N ARG A 697 46.79 -78.67 21.59
CA ARG A 697 46.01 -79.16 22.72
C ARG A 697 46.50 -78.49 23.99
N GLN A 698 45.75 -77.56 24.59
CA GLN A 698 45.75 -77.40 26.05
C GLN A 698 44.37 -76.95 26.52
N THR A 699 43.75 -77.88 27.24
CA THR A 699 42.73 -77.71 28.26
C THR A 699 42.86 -76.41 29.04
N SER A 700 41.80 -75.61 29.10
CA SER A 700 41.29 -75.02 30.35
C SER A 700 40.07 -74.14 30.05
N VAL A 701 38.93 -74.59 30.54
CA VAL A 701 37.76 -73.74 30.80
C VAL A 701 38.12 -72.83 31.98
N PRO A 702 37.77 -71.54 31.93
CA PRO A 702 37.03 -71.01 33.08
C PRO A 702 35.70 -70.39 32.69
N ARG A 703 34.75 -70.63 33.58
CA ARG A 703 33.33 -70.33 33.54
C ARG A 703 33.07 -68.82 33.46
N SER A 704 32.04 -68.48 32.69
CA SER A 704 31.30 -67.22 32.66
C SER A 704 31.22 -66.45 34.00
N PRO A 705 31.35 -65.11 33.99
CA PRO A 705 30.70 -64.26 34.98
C PRO A 705 29.26 -63.95 34.54
N ARG A 706 28.35 -64.09 35.49
CA ARG A 706 26.90 -63.94 35.38
C ARG A 706 26.49 -62.51 35.04
N LEU A 707 25.46 -62.37 34.20
CA LEU A 707 24.66 -61.17 34.01
C LEU A 707 24.20 -60.61 35.37
N GLY A 708 24.64 -59.40 35.69
CA GLY A 708 24.14 -58.61 36.80
C GLY A 708 22.75 -58.08 36.48
N VAL A 709 21.76 -58.59 37.21
CA VAL A 709 20.45 -57.97 37.39
C VAL A 709 20.64 -56.71 38.22
N MET A 710 20.29 -55.54 37.69
CA MET A 710 20.06 -54.33 38.50
C MET A 710 19.13 -53.37 37.74
N SER A 711 17.84 -53.51 38.01
CA SER A 711 16.94 -52.36 38.22
C SER A 711 16.83 -52.21 39.74
N PRO A 712 16.82 -50.98 40.29
CA PRO A 712 15.52 -50.50 40.76
C PRO A 712 15.30 -48.98 40.68
N ARG A 713 14.01 -48.68 40.52
CA ARG A 713 13.26 -47.53 41.08
C ARG A 713 13.35 -46.16 40.39
N THR A 714 12.26 -45.92 39.68
CA THR A 714 11.57 -44.65 39.46
C THR A 714 11.26 -43.93 40.77
N SER A 715 11.64 -42.65 40.85
CA SER A 715 11.25 -41.73 41.92
C SER A 715 9.81 -41.24 41.75
N ARG A 716 9.16 -41.04 42.90
CA ARG A 716 7.85 -40.39 43.10
C ARG A 716 8.01 -38.86 43.18
N GLY A 717 6.93 -38.15 42.83
CA GLY A 717 6.65 -36.74 43.20
C GLY A 717 6.24 -35.89 41.98
N ALA A 718 4.95 -35.83 41.62
CA ALA A 718 3.95 -34.81 42.01
C ALA A 718 4.16 -33.47 41.25
N ALA A 719 3.22 -32.79 40.59
CA ALA A 719 1.76 -32.75 40.45
C ALA A 719 1.48 -31.97 39.13
N GLY A 720 0.32 -31.88 38.46
CA GLY A 720 -1.04 -32.41 38.55
C GLY A 720 -1.93 -31.65 37.53
N SER A 721 -3.05 -32.28 37.10
CA SER A 721 -4.30 -31.69 36.55
C SER A 721 -4.23 -30.92 35.21
N ARG A 722 -5.09 -31.10 34.19
CA ARG A 722 -6.38 -31.78 33.99
C ARG A 722 -6.52 -32.20 32.52
N GLY A 723 -7.03 -33.40 32.26
CA GLY A 723 -7.49 -33.83 30.94
C GLY A 723 -8.48 -35.00 31.12
N THR A 724 -9.77 -34.69 31.06
CA THR A 724 -10.87 -35.66 31.20
C THR A 724 -11.43 -35.99 29.83
N SER A 725 -11.34 -37.26 29.44
CA SER A 725 -12.22 -37.87 28.41
C SER A 725 -13.42 -38.52 29.11
N PRO A 726 -14.58 -38.64 28.45
CA PRO A 726 -15.55 -39.66 28.83
C PRO A 726 -15.62 -40.76 27.76
N ALA A 727 -15.59 -42.00 28.23
CA ALA A 727 -16.14 -43.15 27.51
C ALA A 727 -17.22 -43.81 28.36
N SER A 728 -18.23 -44.29 27.64
CA SER A 728 -19.51 -44.88 28.03
C SER A 728 -19.45 -46.06 29.01
N THR A 729 -20.51 -46.23 29.81
CA THR A 729 -21.21 -47.52 29.94
C THR A 729 -22.67 -47.31 30.35
N ALA A 730 -23.53 -48.12 29.76
CA ALA A 730 -24.97 -48.19 29.95
C ALA A 730 -25.35 -48.99 31.20
N ASP A 731 -26.55 -48.75 31.73
CA ASP A 731 -27.36 -49.81 32.31
C ASP A 731 -28.85 -49.59 32.02
N ALA A 732 -29.52 -50.70 31.67
CA ALA A 732 -30.94 -50.82 31.33
C ALA A 732 -31.82 -50.63 32.60
N ILE A 733 -33.15 -50.49 32.60
CA ILE A 733 -34.20 -51.39 32.08
C ILE A 733 -35.55 -50.62 32.16
N THR A 734 -36.49 -51.00 31.28
CA THR A 734 -37.95 -50.70 31.22
C THR A 734 -38.32 -49.42 30.47
N GLY A 735 -39.15 -49.41 29.42
CA GLY A 735 -39.87 -50.45 28.69
C GLY A 735 -40.68 -49.79 27.56
N ALA A 736 -41.02 -50.57 26.53
CA ALA A 736 -41.99 -50.32 25.46
C ALA A 736 -41.68 -49.23 24.39
N MET A 737 -41.15 -49.69 23.26
CA MET A 737 -41.48 -49.18 21.90
C MET A 737 -42.75 -49.94 21.41
N PRO A 738 -43.45 -49.62 20.30
CA PRO A 738 -43.09 -48.72 19.17
C PRO A 738 -44.25 -47.88 18.57
N ASN A 739 -43.94 -46.87 17.76
CA ASN A 739 -44.67 -46.70 16.48
C ASN A 739 -43.88 -45.88 15.47
N MET A 740 -43.91 -46.38 14.24
CA MET A 740 -43.22 -45.87 13.05
C MET A 740 -44.01 -44.76 12.33
N THR A 741 -43.29 -44.07 11.45
CA THR A 741 -43.65 -43.64 10.08
C THR A 741 -44.23 -42.25 9.74
N PHE A 742 -43.53 -41.63 8.77
CA PHE A 742 -43.92 -40.79 7.61
C PHE A 742 -44.22 -39.26 7.74
N PHE A 743 -43.34 -38.48 7.09
CA PHE A 743 -43.54 -37.46 6.02
C PHE A 743 -44.64 -36.37 6.09
N HIS A 744 -44.16 -35.10 6.09
CA HIS A 744 -44.57 -33.91 5.29
C HIS A 744 -45.98 -33.27 5.46
N PRO A 745 -46.26 -32.05 4.93
CA PRO A 745 -45.82 -30.72 5.38
C PRO A 745 -47.02 -29.73 5.50
N GLN A 746 -46.72 -28.41 5.54
CA GLN A 746 -47.58 -27.27 5.15
C GLN A 746 -48.40 -26.53 6.25
N PRO A 747 -48.89 -25.29 5.97
CA PRO A 747 -48.68 -24.10 6.80
C PRO A 747 -50.01 -23.50 7.30
N GLN A 748 -49.97 -22.44 8.11
CA GLN A 748 -51.12 -21.53 8.14
C GLN A 748 -50.77 -20.11 8.60
N ALA A 749 -51.21 -19.19 7.76
CA ALA A 749 -51.21 -17.76 7.91
C ALA A 749 -52.45 -17.26 8.68
N ASN A 750 -52.44 -15.94 8.92
CA ASN A 750 -53.48 -14.99 9.38
C ASN A 750 -53.40 -14.68 10.87
N GLY A 751 -53.42 -13.43 11.32
CA GLY A 751 -53.52 -12.07 10.73
C GLY A 751 -53.44 -11.09 11.93
N SER A 752 -53.46 -9.76 11.88
CA SER A 752 -53.69 -8.73 10.88
C SER A 752 -53.52 -7.36 11.59
N GLY A 753 -53.05 -6.33 10.88
CA GLY A 753 -53.20 -4.90 11.25
C GLY A 753 -51.90 -4.24 11.71
N ARG A 754 -51.51 -3.04 11.26
CA ARG A 754 -52.24 -2.02 10.49
C ARG A 754 -51.23 -0.99 9.93
N TRP A 755 -51.50 -0.56 8.70
CA TRP A 755 -50.74 0.40 7.89
C TRP A 755 -50.81 1.85 8.38
N GLY A 756 -49.78 2.63 8.05
CA GLY A 756 -49.86 4.10 7.95
C GLY A 756 -48.53 4.78 7.59
N SER A 757 -48.38 5.18 6.32
CA SER A 757 -47.69 6.38 5.76
C SER A 757 -46.31 6.80 6.32
N HIS A 758 -45.28 7.05 5.50
CA HIS A 758 -45.29 8.12 4.49
C HIS A 758 -44.40 7.82 3.26
N LEU A 759 -44.85 8.36 2.13
CA LEU A 759 -44.23 8.43 0.81
C LEU A 759 -43.50 9.77 0.63
N ARG A 760 -42.46 9.73 -0.22
CA ARG A 760 -41.79 10.80 -1.00
C ARG A 760 -40.95 11.80 -0.22
N GLU A 761 -39.78 12.23 -0.70
CA GLU A 761 -39.36 12.50 -2.09
C GLU A 761 -38.08 11.80 -2.55
#